data_AF-A0A5C6BKZ4-F1
#
_entry.id   AF-A0A5C6BKZ4-F1
#
_cell.length_a   1.000
_cell.length_b   1.000
_cell.length_c   1.000
_cell.angle_alpha   90.00
_cell.angle_beta   90.00
_cell.angle_gamma   90.00
#
_symmetry.space_group_name_H-M   'P 1'
#
loop_
_entity.id
_entity.type
_entity.pdbx_description
1 polymer ?
#
loop_
_entity_poly.entity_id
_entity_poly.type
_entity_poly.pdbx_seq_one_letter_code
_entity_poly.pdbx_strand_id
1 'polypeptide(L)'
;MGEFDPYHKWLGISPRDQPPSHYRLLGIDEYESDPEVIEAAAERRMSFLHQYVTGDHIADAQGLLNELAAARVCLLDPKRRRLYDQQLASLAKTSPFPSHGSARFRIILMSVALSAIAVLICVFVFVSRVADTDQRDDVADQTISTPNSNAGIPPSHGRELAGDDAELRRPSNESAAVNNSIEVVSDADQQLVLEDSGNRNESTIVEPPPIVIDPGPNPDPNKLDPAQNEVDAQPDRPPTVTEQATTVTPNEDITDKAKLKIPDESSQIVAQRKIRQLFEKDFRYASRTEAKTALAKKLLELGKQKDLDPSERYVSLTLAKELADTAADDQLAEESVTELDRWYDVDVFAFKHAILRRQFRLTRQPEAFAKLAEKALQNAQDALRARRYESASKIAALSQAIARKSKNPRLLVETRVVHDRTQQLQDESSDAMNARKLLETQPLDGRANDTLGHFLCFVENDWEQGTFYLARSDHEEIKLAAQLEQKQNTTDVSQIGDAWWKLAERATGESQQRYQQRARHWYEQATTTPGTFQQKWIASRVQQALEAPFPDQKFFLTDLPEFDLILGPWGFAKHGKKGAYHPDPIMVHGSHVENGIGMHPPGGGHSRARYNLGGKFGTLLGGAVLAAAAGSSGESPVTFSIIADNRLLWTSKPQQAAQQVEDFAIDIRDVEILELRTTCPGGANNCHACWVDPYVIREGGLVRRKR
;
A
#
# COMPACT_ATOMS: atom_id res chain seq x y z
N MET A 1 -40.98 14.33 22.45
CA MET A 1 -41.09 15.54 21.60
C MET A 1 -40.70 15.14 20.17
N GLY A 2 -41.02 15.95 19.16
CA GLY A 2 -40.49 15.70 17.81
C GLY A 2 -38.99 15.98 17.77
N GLU A 3 -38.26 15.18 17.00
CA GLU A 3 -36.84 15.39 16.71
C GLU A 3 -36.63 16.69 15.91
N PHE A 4 -35.46 17.31 16.04
CA PHE A 4 -35.17 18.57 15.33
C PHE A 4 -34.77 18.25 13.89
N ASP A 5 -35.67 18.52 12.95
CA ASP A 5 -35.43 18.43 11.50
C ASP A 5 -34.86 19.77 10.99
N PRO A 6 -33.55 19.89 10.71
CA PRO A 6 -32.95 21.16 10.28
C PRO A 6 -33.35 21.54 8.85
N TYR A 7 -33.62 20.56 7.97
CA TYR A 7 -34.09 20.81 6.60
C TYR A 7 -35.47 21.47 6.63
N HIS A 8 -36.39 21.01 7.47
CA HIS A 8 -37.71 21.62 7.65
C HIS A 8 -37.61 22.95 8.41
N LYS A 9 -36.85 22.99 9.52
CA LYS A 9 -36.84 24.14 10.44
C LYS A 9 -36.09 25.35 9.92
N TRP A 10 -35.05 25.17 9.10
CA TRP A 10 -34.27 26.27 8.53
C TRP A 10 -34.42 26.43 7.02
N LEU A 11 -34.47 25.33 6.26
CA LEU A 11 -34.52 25.40 4.79
C LEU A 11 -35.93 25.31 4.19
N GLY A 12 -36.95 25.06 5.03
CA GLY A 12 -38.36 24.93 4.64
C GLY A 12 -38.72 23.63 3.90
N ILE A 13 -37.83 22.64 3.93
CA ILE A 13 -37.95 21.40 3.15
C ILE A 13 -38.68 20.34 4.00
N SER A 14 -39.93 20.03 3.64
CA SER A 14 -40.76 19.06 4.37
C SER A 14 -40.19 17.63 4.30
N PRO A 15 -40.36 16.76 5.32
CA PRO A 15 -39.93 15.36 5.31
C PRO A 15 -40.38 14.51 4.11
N ARG A 16 -41.47 14.88 3.42
CA ARG A 16 -41.91 14.21 2.18
C ARG A 16 -41.08 14.60 0.94
N ASP A 17 -40.40 15.74 1.03
CA ASP A 17 -39.60 16.42 0.01
C ASP A 17 -38.08 16.27 0.35
N GLN A 18 -37.74 15.34 1.26
CA GLN A 18 -36.39 14.94 1.66
C GLN A 18 -36.10 13.49 1.17
N PRO A 19 -34.84 13.13 0.83
CA PRO A 19 -33.68 14.01 0.75
C PRO A 19 -33.81 15.01 -0.43
N PRO A 20 -33.38 16.26 -0.25
CA PRO A 20 -33.54 17.31 -1.28
C PRO A 20 -32.59 17.13 -2.46
N SER A 21 -33.01 17.61 -3.64
CA SER A 21 -32.09 17.87 -4.74
C SER A 21 -31.19 19.08 -4.44
N HIS A 22 -30.05 19.22 -5.12
CA HIS A 22 -29.17 20.40 -4.98
C HIS A 22 -29.94 21.71 -5.25
N TYR A 23 -30.83 21.73 -6.24
CA TYR A 23 -31.73 22.86 -6.53
C TYR A 23 -32.66 23.17 -5.35
N ARG A 24 -33.32 22.15 -4.78
CA ARG A 24 -34.18 22.28 -3.59
C ARG A 24 -33.40 22.72 -2.34
N LEU A 25 -32.14 22.30 -2.23
CA LEU A 25 -31.23 22.67 -1.15
C LEU A 25 -30.70 24.11 -1.30
N LEU A 26 -30.48 24.62 -2.52
CA LEU A 26 -30.20 26.04 -2.77
C LEU A 26 -31.47 26.91 -2.74
N GLY A 27 -32.66 26.32 -2.88
CA GLY A 27 -33.94 27.04 -2.87
C GLY A 27 -34.29 27.72 -4.20
N ILE A 28 -33.86 27.12 -5.30
CA ILE A 28 -34.09 27.56 -6.68
C ILE A 28 -34.86 26.47 -7.45
N ASP A 29 -35.35 26.82 -8.64
CA ASP A 29 -36.04 25.88 -9.50
C ASP A 29 -35.09 24.79 -10.04
N GLU A 30 -35.67 23.62 -10.34
CA GLU A 30 -34.90 22.49 -10.83
C GLU A 30 -34.43 22.73 -12.27
N TYR A 31 -33.19 22.32 -12.55
CA TYR A 31 -32.49 22.59 -13.82
C TYR A 31 -32.15 24.07 -14.08
N GLU A 32 -32.13 24.92 -13.03
CA GLU A 32 -31.57 26.27 -13.13
C GLU A 32 -30.14 26.21 -13.70
N SER A 33 -29.88 27.11 -14.64
CA SER A 33 -28.71 27.09 -15.51
C SER A 33 -27.84 28.34 -15.40
N ASP A 34 -28.38 29.44 -14.88
CA ASP A 34 -27.71 30.72 -14.70
C ASP A 34 -26.76 30.69 -13.47
N PRO A 35 -25.45 30.93 -13.65
CA PRO A 35 -24.49 30.88 -12.56
C PRO A 35 -24.67 32.00 -11.52
N GLU A 36 -25.18 33.17 -11.90
CA GLU A 36 -25.42 34.28 -10.97
C GLU A 36 -26.59 33.96 -10.04
N VAL A 37 -27.65 33.33 -10.58
CA VAL A 37 -28.80 32.86 -9.80
C VAL A 37 -28.40 31.75 -8.83
N ILE A 38 -27.59 30.79 -9.28
CA ILE A 38 -27.08 29.68 -8.45
C ILE A 38 -26.19 30.20 -7.32
N GLU A 39 -25.25 31.11 -7.63
CA GLU A 39 -24.33 31.68 -6.64
C GLU A 39 -25.09 32.52 -5.60
N ALA A 40 -25.93 33.46 -6.05
CA ALA A 40 -26.70 34.31 -5.15
C ALA A 40 -27.72 33.52 -4.31
N ALA A 41 -28.18 32.35 -4.76
CA ALA A 41 -29.00 31.44 -3.94
C ALA A 41 -28.18 30.72 -2.87
N ALA A 42 -27.00 30.19 -3.22
CA ALA A 42 -26.09 29.55 -2.29
C ALA A 42 -25.61 30.52 -1.20
N GLU A 43 -25.14 31.71 -1.56
CA GLU A 43 -24.69 32.73 -0.61
C GLU A 43 -25.79 33.14 0.37
N ARG A 44 -27.03 33.34 -0.10
CA ARG A 44 -28.18 33.65 0.77
C ARG A 44 -28.47 32.54 1.78
N ARG A 45 -28.49 31.27 1.37
CA ARG A 45 -28.74 30.15 2.30
C ARG A 45 -27.57 29.88 3.25
N MET A 46 -26.33 30.02 2.79
CA MET A 46 -25.14 29.92 3.64
C MET A 46 -25.13 31.05 4.70
N SER A 47 -25.36 32.30 4.28
CA SER A 47 -25.40 33.46 5.18
C SER A 47 -26.53 33.39 6.21
N PHE A 48 -27.63 32.70 5.89
CA PHE A 48 -28.69 32.38 6.84
C PHE A 48 -28.24 31.30 7.85
N LEU A 49 -27.70 30.17 7.38
CA LEU A 49 -27.25 29.09 8.27
C LEU A 49 -26.09 29.49 9.18
N HIS A 50 -25.19 30.38 8.75
CA HIS A 50 -24.12 30.92 9.60
C HIS A 50 -24.63 31.59 10.90
N GLN A 51 -25.89 32.04 10.95
CA GLN A 51 -26.51 32.59 12.16
C GLN A 51 -26.80 31.52 13.23
N TYR A 52 -26.79 30.24 12.84
CA TYR A 52 -27.03 29.08 13.73
C TYR A 52 -25.75 28.27 14.03
N VAL A 53 -24.59 28.70 13.48
CA VAL A 53 -23.25 28.14 13.79
C VAL A 53 -22.73 28.61 15.17
N THR A 54 -23.56 29.33 15.94
CA THR A 54 -23.35 29.64 17.36
C THR A 54 -24.63 29.36 18.16
N GLY A 55 -24.81 28.11 18.61
CA GLY A 55 -25.98 27.68 19.39
C GLY A 55 -25.98 26.17 19.65
N ASP A 56 -27.10 25.62 20.12
CA ASP A 56 -27.19 24.20 20.49
C ASP A 56 -27.15 23.24 19.27
N HIS A 57 -27.39 23.75 18.06
CA HIS A 57 -27.52 22.98 16.81
C HIS A 57 -26.33 23.19 15.83
N ILE A 58 -25.12 23.45 16.35
CA ILE A 58 -23.92 23.70 15.53
C ILE A 58 -23.62 22.55 14.55
N ALA A 59 -23.79 21.30 14.98
CA ALA A 59 -23.56 20.13 14.12
C ALA A 59 -24.52 20.11 12.91
N ASP A 60 -25.80 20.38 13.15
CA ASP A 60 -26.84 20.43 12.11
C ASP A 60 -26.59 21.58 11.13
N ALA A 61 -26.22 22.75 11.66
CA ALA A 61 -25.92 23.94 10.85
C ALA A 61 -24.68 23.73 9.98
N GLN A 62 -23.62 23.12 10.53
CA GLN A 62 -22.40 22.82 9.79
C GLN A 62 -22.61 21.71 8.73
N GLY A 63 -23.42 20.69 9.04
CA GLY A 63 -23.81 19.65 8.08
C GLY A 63 -24.49 20.25 6.84
N LEU A 64 -25.54 21.05 7.06
CA LEU A 64 -26.25 21.71 5.96
C LEU A 64 -25.39 22.75 5.21
N LEU A 65 -24.45 23.45 5.88
CA LEU A 65 -23.48 24.32 5.20
C LEU A 65 -22.56 23.53 4.27
N ASN A 66 -22.12 22.33 4.67
CA ASN A 66 -21.30 21.45 3.82
C ASN A 66 -22.11 20.96 2.60
N GLU A 67 -23.38 20.60 2.80
CA GLU A 67 -24.29 20.19 1.70
C GLU A 67 -24.59 21.36 0.74
N LEU A 68 -24.82 22.57 1.24
CA LEU A 68 -24.96 23.78 0.42
C LEU A 68 -23.70 24.05 -0.40
N ALA A 69 -22.51 23.82 0.17
CA ALA A 69 -21.24 23.98 -0.53
C ALA A 69 -21.07 22.92 -1.63
N ALA A 70 -21.42 21.66 -1.36
CA ALA A 70 -21.44 20.60 -2.37
C ALA A 70 -22.42 20.90 -3.51
N ALA A 71 -23.64 21.38 -3.18
CA ALA A 71 -24.64 21.79 -4.16
C ALA A 71 -24.15 22.96 -5.04
N ARG A 72 -23.62 24.03 -4.44
CA ARG A 72 -23.00 25.18 -5.13
C ARG A 72 -21.90 24.74 -6.10
N VAL A 73 -20.93 23.96 -5.61
CA VAL A 73 -19.80 23.45 -6.41
C VAL A 73 -20.25 22.47 -7.51
N CYS A 74 -21.35 21.75 -7.32
CA CYS A 74 -21.91 20.86 -8.34
C CYS A 74 -22.64 21.62 -9.44
N LEU A 75 -23.42 22.66 -9.09
CA LEU A 75 -24.29 23.37 -10.02
C LEU A 75 -23.59 24.49 -10.82
N LEU A 76 -22.51 25.06 -10.29
CA LEU A 76 -21.69 26.05 -11.00
C LEU A 76 -20.73 25.45 -12.03
N ASP A 77 -20.33 24.18 -11.89
CA ASP A 77 -19.53 23.47 -12.89
C ASP A 77 -20.46 22.93 -14.01
N PRO A 78 -20.33 23.40 -15.28
CA PRO A 78 -21.25 23.03 -16.35
C PRO A 78 -21.20 21.55 -16.77
N LYS A 79 -20.14 20.80 -16.40
CA LYS A 79 -20.05 19.35 -16.63
C LYS A 79 -20.72 18.60 -15.48
N ARG A 80 -20.43 18.97 -14.22
CA ARG A 80 -21.03 18.34 -13.04
C ARG A 80 -22.54 18.56 -12.98
N ARG A 81 -23.00 19.78 -13.27
CA ARG A 81 -24.44 20.09 -13.36
C ARG A 81 -25.14 19.20 -14.38
N ARG A 82 -24.62 19.07 -15.61
CA ARG A 82 -25.21 18.21 -16.65
C ARG A 82 -25.28 16.73 -16.25
N LEU A 83 -24.30 16.21 -15.52
CA LEU A 83 -24.34 14.83 -15.00
C LEU A 83 -25.39 14.68 -13.90
N TYR A 84 -25.51 15.69 -13.01
CA TYR A 84 -26.52 15.75 -11.97
C TYR A 84 -27.94 15.87 -12.54
N ASP A 85 -28.14 16.70 -13.56
CA ASP A 85 -29.40 16.86 -14.30
C ASP A 85 -29.84 15.54 -14.95
N GLN A 86 -28.91 14.79 -15.54
CA GLN A 86 -29.18 13.47 -16.11
C GLN A 86 -29.59 12.46 -15.04
N GLN A 87 -28.99 12.51 -13.84
CA GLN A 87 -29.38 11.68 -12.70
C GLN A 87 -30.80 12.05 -12.23
N LEU A 88 -31.09 13.34 -12.02
CA LEU A 88 -32.39 13.85 -11.56
C LEU A 88 -33.51 13.50 -12.56
N ALA A 89 -33.24 13.68 -13.86
CA ALA A 89 -34.17 13.30 -14.93
C ALA A 89 -34.35 11.78 -15.08
N SER A 90 -33.39 10.96 -14.64
CA SER A 90 -33.55 9.50 -14.59
C SER A 90 -34.47 9.07 -13.43
N LEU A 91 -34.32 9.68 -12.26
CA LEU A 91 -35.16 9.46 -11.07
C LEU A 91 -36.62 9.87 -11.30
N ALA A 92 -36.85 11.00 -11.97
CA ALA A 92 -38.19 11.45 -12.35
C ALA A 92 -38.92 10.47 -13.30
N LYS A 93 -38.19 9.81 -14.21
CA LYS A 93 -38.75 8.85 -15.19
C LYS A 93 -39.13 7.50 -14.58
N THR A 94 -38.60 7.13 -13.41
CA THR A 94 -38.91 5.86 -12.74
C THR A 94 -40.20 5.86 -11.90
N SER A 95 -40.98 6.95 -11.90
CA SER A 95 -42.16 7.11 -11.03
C SER A 95 -43.49 7.24 -11.81
N PRO A 96 -44.20 6.14 -12.11
CA PRO A 96 -45.54 6.19 -12.71
C PRO A 96 -46.66 6.44 -11.67
N PHE A 97 -47.41 7.52 -11.91
CA PHE A 97 -48.76 7.94 -11.47
C PHE A 97 -49.77 6.89 -10.94
N PRO A 98 -50.92 7.29 -10.31
CA PRO A 98 -51.34 8.60 -9.77
C PRO A 98 -51.94 8.54 -8.33
N SER A 99 -52.51 9.64 -7.83
CA SER A 99 -53.20 9.74 -6.55
C SER A 99 -54.70 9.40 -6.58
N HIS A 100 -55.17 8.44 -5.76
CA HIS A 100 -56.45 8.46 -5.00
C HIS A 100 -56.70 7.14 -4.24
N GLY A 101 -57.50 7.17 -3.16
CA GLY A 101 -58.32 6.00 -2.75
C GLY A 101 -57.98 5.27 -1.43
N SER A 102 -58.78 5.55 -0.39
CA SER A 102 -59.31 4.60 0.60
C SER A 102 -58.40 3.52 1.27
N ALA A 103 -57.93 3.89 2.48
CA ALA A 103 -58.11 3.13 3.73
C ALA A 103 -57.49 1.72 3.96
N ARG A 104 -57.10 0.95 2.93
CA ARG A 104 -56.69 -0.46 3.13
C ARG A 104 -55.30 -0.66 3.73
N PHE A 105 -54.40 0.32 3.62
CA PHE A 105 -53.01 0.18 4.06
C PHE A 105 -52.80 0.24 5.59
N ARG A 106 -53.80 0.67 6.38
CA ARG A 106 -53.67 0.80 7.84
C ARG A 106 -53.71 -0.54 8.61
N ILE A 107 -54.17 -1.63 8.01
CA ILE A 107 -54.36 -2.91 8.70
C ILE A 107 -53.04 -3.68 8.84
N ILE A 108 -52.18 -3.65 7.82
CA ILE A 108 -50.94 -4.45 7.78
C ILE A 108 -49.89 -3.96 8.78
N LEU A 109 -49.83 -2.64 9.04
CA LEU A 109 -48.81 -2.06 9.91
C LEU A 109 -49.02 -2.38 11.41
N MET A 110 -50.26 -2.64 11.83
CA MET A 110 -50.57 -3.01 13.22
C MET A 110 -50.14 -4.44 13.57
N SER A 111 -50.12 -5.35 12.59
CA SER A 111 -49.73 -6.76 12.79
C SER A 111 -48.29 -6.90 13.27
N VAL A 112 -47.37 -6.16 12.64
CA VAL A 112 -45.92 -6.22 12.94
C VAL A 112 -45.62 -5.69 14.35
N ALA A 113 -46.36 -4.66 14.79
CA ALA A 113 -46.18 -4.07 16.11
C ALA A 113 -46.53 -5.03 17.26
N LEU A 114 -47.60 -5.82 17.16
CA LEU A 114 -47.93 -6.84 18.17
C LEU A 114 -46.88 -7.95 18.23
N SER A 115 -46.32 -8.38 17.10
CA SER A 115 -45.27 -9.41 17.05
C SER A 115 -44.01 -8.99 17.81
N ALA A 116 -43.57 -7.73 17.66
CA ALA A 116 -42.39 -7.22 18.37
C ALA A 116 -42.60 -7.16 19.90
N ILE A 117 -43.80 -6.77 20.34
CA ILE A 117 -44.15 -6.70 21.78
C ILE A 117 -44.14 -8.11 22.40
N ALA A 118 -44.65 -9.12 21.71
CA ALA A 118 -44.62 -10.51 22.20
C ALA A 118 -43.20 -11.03 22.42
N VAL A 119 -42.27 -10.76 21.48
CA VAL A 119 -40.87 -11.16 21.61
C VAL A 119 -40.19 -10.47 22.80
N LEU A 120 -40.41 -9.18 23.00
CA LEU A 120 -39.86 -8.43 24.15
C LEU A 120 -40.35 -8.99 25.49
N ILE A 121 -41.63 -9.37 25.59
CA ILE A 121 -42.19 -10.00 26.80
C ILE A 121 -41.53 -11.38 27.06
N CYS A 122 -41.34 -12.19 26.02
CA CYS A 122 -40.65 -13.48 26.15
C CYS A 122 -39.19 -13.33 26.62
N VAL A 123 -38.44 -12.37 26.07
CA VAL A 123 -37.05 -12.08 26.49
C VAL A 123 -37.01 -11.61 27.94
N PHE A 124 -37.91 -10.70 28.35
CA PHE A 124 -37.98 -10.22 29.73
C PHE A 124 -38.25 -11.38 30.72
N VAL A 125 -39.25 -12.23 30.45
CA VAL A 125 -39.57 -13.40 31.28
C VAL A 125 -38.44 -14.43 31.34
N PHE A 126 -37.63 -14.56 30.29
CA PHE A 126 -36.44 -15.42 30.30
C PHE A 126 -35.34 -14.85 31.20
N VAL A 127 -34.99 -13.57 31.04
CA VAL A 127 -33.99 -12.89 31.88
C VAL A 127 -34.39 -12.90 33.36
N SER A 128 -35.67 -12.66 33.68
CA SER A 128 -36.18 -12.71 35.05
C SER A 128 -36.08 -14.09 35.71
N ARG A 129 -36.02 -15.19 34.94
CA ARG A 129 -35.83 -16.55 35.51
C ARG A 129 -34.37 -16.92 35.73
N VAL A 130 -33.45 -16.42 34.90
CA VAL A 130 -32.01 -16.67 35.05
C VAL A 130 -31.44 -15.97 36.30
N ALA A 131 -32.04 -14.86 36.73
CA ALA A 131 -31.64 -14.15 37.94
C ALA A 131 -32.02 -14.84 39.27
N ASP A 132 -32.88 -15.86 39.24
CA ASP A 132 -33.55 -16.44 40.42
C ASP A 132 -32.93 -17.80 40.85
N THR A 133 -31.71 -18.12 40.37
CA THR A 133 -31.10 -19.46 40.50
C THR A 133 -29.76 -19.51 41.24
N ASP A 134 -29.30 -18.38 41.82
CA ASP A 134 -27.95 -18.27 42.41
C ASP A 134 -27.97 -17.84 43.89
N GLN A 135 -28.51 -18.72 44.74
CA GLN A 135 -28.36 -18.69 46.20
C GLN A 135 -28.67 -20.06 46.82
N ARG A 136 -27.97 -20.41 47.91
CA ARG A 136 -28.00 -21.68 48.69
C ARG A 136 -27.10 -22.81 48.14
N ASP A 137 -26.30 -23.52 48.95
CA ASP A 137 -25.98 -23.38 50.39
C ASP A 137 -24.50 -23.78 50.64
N ASP A 138 -23.90 -23.22 51.69
CA ASP A 138 -22.65 -23.68 52.34
C ASP A 138 -23.02 -24.34 53.68
N VAL A 139 -22.26 -25.37 54.14
CA VAL A 139 -21.87 -25.67 55.56
C VAL A 139 -21.47 -27.14 55.85
N ALA A 140 -20.27 -27.31 56.43
CA ALA A 140 -19.77 -28.33 57.37
C ALA A 140 -19.68 -29.86 57.05
N ASP A 141 -18.42 -30.31 56.84
CA ASP A 141 -17.58 -31.07 57.81
C ASP A 141 -17.72 -32.62 58.03
N GLN A 142 -16.59 -33.21 58.48
CA GLN A 142 -16.36 -34.48 59.22
C GLN A 142 -16.06 -35.84 58.51
N THR A 143 -14.77 -35.99 58.12
CA THR A 143 -13.82 -37.06 58.57
C THR A 143 -13.95 -38.57 58.19
N ILE A 144 -12.77 -39.24 58.27
CA ILE A 144 -12.47 -40.67 58.54
C ILE A 144 -11.95 -41.57 57.38
N SER A 145 -10.71 -42.06 57.59
CA SER A 145 -10.02 -43.27 57.09
C SER A 145 -9.50 -43.41 55.64
N THR A 146 -8.25 -43.90 55.58
CA THR A 146 -7.56 -44.54 54.43
C THR A 146 -7.54 -46.08 54.63
N PRO A 147 -7.06 -46.93 53.69
CA PRO A 147 -5.60 -47.14 53.53
C PRO A 147 -5.07 -47.55 52.12
N ASN A 148 -3.79 -47.22 51.84
CA ASN A 148 -2.79 -47.90 50.97
C ASN A 148 -3.14 -48.39 49.53
N SER A 149 -2.25 -48.30 48.51
CA SER A 149 -0.80 -48.60 48.57
C SER A 149 0.06 -47.90 47.49
N ASN A 150 1.31 -47.56 47.87
CA ASN A 150 2.62 -47.62 47.15
C ASN A 150 2.72 -48.01 45.65
N ALA A 151 3.72 -47.59 44.85
CA ALA A 151 4.89 -46.68 44.99
C ALA A 151 5.49 -46.42 43.56
N GLY A 152 6.51 -45.58 43.26
CA GLY A 152 7.38 -44.64 43.99
C GLY A 152 8.25 -43.81 42.99
N ILE A 153 8.73 -42.59 43.31
CA ILE A 153 10.06 -42.25 43.90
C ILE A 153 11.25 -42.25 42.88
N PRO A 154 12.15 -41.24 42.80
CA PRO A 154 12.08 -39.81 43.19
C PRO A 154 12.78 -38.80 42.20
N PRO A 155 12.82 -37.47 42.49
CA PRO A 155 13.76 -36.49 41.93
C PRO A 155 14.97 -36.20 42.85
N SER A 156 15.94 -35.37 42.43
CA SER A 156 17.16 -35.03 43.18
C SER A 156 17.34 -33.54 43.51
N HIS A 157 17.89 -33.25 44.70
CA HIS A 157 18.35 -31.91 45.15
C HIS A 157 19.53 -31.36 44.28
N GLY A 158 19.93 -30.09 44.33
CA GLY A 158 19.55 -28.96 45.21
C GLY A 158 20.63 -28.65 46.26
N ARG A 159 21.26 -27.47 46.21
CA ARG A 159 22.11 -26.93 47.31
C ARG A 159 22.29 -25.42 47.22
N GLU A 160 22.27 -24.78 48.37
CA GLU A 160 22.49 -23.35 48.65
C GLU A 160 23.47 -23.23 49.82
N LEU A 161 24.24 -22.14 49.92
CA LEU A 161 24.87 -21.66 51.16
C LEU A 161 25.43 -20.22 50.96
N ALA A 162 25.55 -19.47 52.07
CA ALA A 162 26.06 -18.09 52.16
C ALA A 162 27.62 -18.04 52.18
N GLY A 163 28.32 -16.88 52.22
CA GLY A 163 27.86 -15.49 52.33
C GLY A 163 29.01 -14.47 52.42
N ASP A 164 28.70 -13.31 53.01
CA ASP A 164 29.55 -12.28 53.63
C ASP A 164 30.39 -11.28 52.79
N ASP A 165 30.15 -9.99 53.09
CA ASP A 165 31.04 -8.82 53.19
C ASP A 165 32.13 -8.51 52.14
N ALA A 166 32.02 -7.32 51.51
CA ALA A 166 32.63 -6.10 52.08
C ALA A 166 32.33 -4.83 51.23
N GLU A 167 32.17 -3.68 51.89
CA GLU A 167 31.96 -2.37 51.26
C GLU A 167 33.27 -1.53 51.20
N LEU A 168 33.25 -0.44 50.41
CA LEU A 168 34.00 0.83 50.52
C LEU A 168 35.09 1.20 49.48
N ARG A 169 35.12 2.53 49.25
CA ARG A 169 36.19 3.40 48.70
C ARG A 169 36.46 3.42 47.18
N ARG A 170 35.91 4.47 46.55
CA ARG A 170 36.67 5.34 45.62
C ARG A 170 37.84 6.01 46.39
N PRO A 171 38.89 6.51 45.71
CA PRO A 171 38.80 7.85 45.13
C PRO A 171 39.37 8.00 43.71
N SER A 172 39.13 9.15 43.11
CA SER A 172 39.79 9.67 41.91
C SER A 172 41.21 10.15 42.19
N ASN A 173 42.13 10.10 41.20
CA ASN A 173 42.64 11.35 40.62
C ASN A 173 43.37 11.23 39.25
N GLU A 174 43.68 12.42 38.73
CA GLU A 174 44.25 12.89 37.46
C GLU A 174 45.52 12.25 36.85
N SER A 175 45.64 12.52 35.53
CA SER A 175 46.88 12.85 34.77
C SER A 175 47.84 11.74 34.33
N ALA A 176 48.08 11.70 33.02
CA ALA A 176 49.38 12.04 32.40
C ALA A 176 49.19 12.26 30.89
N ALA A 177 49.95 13.19 30.29
CA ALA A 177 49.95 13.44 28.86
C ALA A 177 51.37 13.32 28.29
N VAL A 178 51.49 12.86 27.04
CA VAL A 178 52.71 13.01 26.22
C VAL A 178 52.27 13.35 24.79
N ASN A 179 52.91 14.37 24.19
CA ASN A 179 52.63 14.84 22.84
C ASN A 179 53.34 13.98 21.78
N ASN A 180 52.92 14.11 20.53
CA ASN A 180 53.82 14.73 19.56
C ASN A 180 53.08 15.44 18.42
N SER A 181 53.55 16.65 18.11
CA SER A 181 53.17 17.45 16.93
C SER A 181 54.37 17.50 15.96
N ILE A 182 54.38 18.44 14.99
CA ILE A 182 55.40 18.74 13.95
C ILE A 182 55.01 18.16 12.57
N GLU A 183 54.87 18.95 11.49
CA GLU A 183 54.88 20.43 11.36
C GLU A 183 54.10 20.93 10.13
N VAL A 184 53.99 22.26 9.98
CA VAL A 184 53.40 22.96 8.82
C VAL A 184 54.47 23.81 8.15
N VAL A 185 54.50 23.84 6.82
CA VAL A 185 55.24 24.82 6.01
C VAL A 185 54.39 25.21 4.77
N SER A 186 54.55 26.44 4.29
CA SER A 186 53.81 27.07 3.20
C SER A 186 54.80 27.65 2.14
N ASP A 187 54.51 28.54 1.18
CA ASP A 187 53.37 29.46 0.98
C ASP A 187 53.31 30.00 -0.48
N ALA A 188 52.36 30.94 -0.73
CA ALA A 188 52.37 32.00 -1.74
C ALA A 188 52.06 31.69 -3.23
N ASP A 189 50.95 32.29 -3.67
CA ASP A 189 50.79 33.21 -4.82
C ASP A 189 51.27 32.84 -6.24
N GLN A 190 50.34 32.94 -7.20
CA GLN A 190 50.23 34.17 -8.03
C GLN A 190 48.86 34.35 -8.72
N GLN A 191 48.71 35.45 -9.47
CA GLN A 191 47.45 36.16 -9.74
C GLN A 191 46.99 36.16 -11.22
N LEU A 192 45.68 36.42 -11.41
CA LEU A 192 45.03 37.14 -12.52
C LEU A 192 45.18 36.63 -13.97
N VAL A 193 44.04 36.54 -14.68
CA VAL A 193 43.67 37.40 -15.84
C VAL A 193 42.13 37.46 -15.91
N LEU A 194 41.56 38.52 -16.50
CA LEU A 194 40.13 38.73 -16.75
C LEU A 194 39.84 38.73 -18.27
N GLU A 195 38.69 38.19 -18.68
CA GLU A 195 37.90 38.46 -19.91
C GLU A 195 36.72 37.46 -19.85
N ASP A 196 35.47 37.86 -19.60
CA ASP A 196 34.55 38.72 -20.37
C ASP A 196 34.33 38.28 -21.83
N SER A 197 33.22 37.59 -22.06
CA SER A 197 32.28 37.90 -23.14
C SER A 197 31.01 37.09 -22.94
N GLY A 198 29.88 37.78 -22.75
CA GLY A 198 28.57 37.12 -22.71
C GLY A 198 28.08 36.74 -24.11
N ASN A 199 27.14 35.79 -24.20
CA ASN A 199 26.28 35.69 -25.37
C ASN A 199 24.81 35.56 -24.97
N ARG A 200 23.95 36.18 -25.79
CA ARG A 200 22.50 36.01 -25.76
C ARG A 200 22.15 34.74 -26.55
N ASN A 201 21.02 34.12 -26.25
CA ASN A 201 20.31 33.30 -27.24
C ASN A 201 18.86 33.79 -27.29
N GLU A 202 18.40 34.06 -28.50
CA GLU A 202 17.02 34.47 -28.76
C GLU A 202 16.08 33.25 -28.77
N SER A 203 14.80 33.50 -28.49
CA SER A 203 13.75 32.51 -28.67
C SER A 203 13.51 32.24 -30.15
N THR A 204 13.42 30.97 -30.55
CA THR A 204 12.88 30.59 -31.87
C THR A 204 11.77 29.56 -31.69
N ILE A 205 10.59 29.87 -32.23
CA ILE A 205 9.41 29.00 -32.21
C ILE A 205 9.51 28.02 -33.38
N VAL A 206 9.14 26.76 -33.17
CA VAL A 206 9.05 25.74 -34.23
C VAL A 206 7.72 25.00 -34.09
N GLU A 207 6.89 25.08 -35.12
CA GLU A 207 5.63 24.33 -35.25
C GLU A 207 5.86 22.98 -35.97
N PRO A 208 5.06 21.94 -35.69
CA PRO A 208 5.17 20.65 -36.37
C PRO A 208 4.42 20.65 -37.73
N PRO A 209 4.94 19.96 -38.76
CA PRO A 209 4.27 19.81 -40.07
C PRO A 209 3.10 18.79 -40.04
N PRO A 210 2.18 18.82 -41.03
CA PRO A 210 0.89 18.14 -40.96
C PRO A 210 0.90 16.66 -41.38
N ILE A 211 -0.12 15.94 -40.91
CA ILE A 211 -0.45 14.55 -41.27
C ILE A 211 -1.10 14.50 -42.66
N VAL A 212 -0.68 13.54 -43.50
CA VAL A 212 -1.34 13.19 -44.76
C VAL A 212 -2.07 11.86 -44.59
N ILE A 213 -3.30 11.78 -45.11
CA ILE A 213 -4.15 10.57 -45.11
C ILE A 213 -4.41 10.20 -46.57
N ASP A 214 -4.20 8.93 -46.93
CA ASP A 214 -4.51 8.38 -48.27
C ASP A 214 -5.28 7.05 -48.09
N PRO A 215 -6.47 6.85 -48.70
CA PRO A 215 -7.35 5.72 -48.39
C PRO A 215 -7.14 4.50 -49.30
N GLY A 216 -6.84 3.33 -48.72
CA GLY A 216 -6.79 2.05 -49.43
C GLY A 216 -8.19 1.52 -49.83
N PRO A 217 -8.34 0.88 -51.01
CA PRO A 217 -9.61 0.34 -51.50
C PRO A 217 -9.91 -1.10 -51.04
N ASN A 218 -11.16 -1.52 -51.22
CA ASN A 218 -11.74 -2.83 -50.89
C ASN A 218 -13.03 -3.02 -51.74
N PRO A 219 -13.60 -4.23 -52.02
CA PRO A 219 -13.11 -5.61 -51.87
C PRO A 219 -13.10 -6.41 -53.20
N ASP A 220 -12.88 -7.73 -53.14
CA ASP A 220 -13.44 -8.69 -54.12
C ASP A 220 -14.02 -9.92 -53.37
N PRO A 221 -15.36 -10.17 -53.42
CA PRO A 221 -16.01 -11.22 -52.65
C PRO A 221 -16.45 -12.43 -53.50
N ASN A 222 -15.55 -13.39 -53.78
CA ASN A 222 -15.96 -14.70 -54.35
C ASN A 222 -14.96 -15.87 -54.16
N LYS A 223 -15.20 -16.73 -53.16
CA LYS A 223 -15.09 -18.19 -53.30
C LYS A 223 -15.78 -18.95 -52.17
N LEU A 224 -16.17 -20.20 -52.46
CA LEU A 224 -17.01 -21.04 -51.62
C LEU A 224 -16.28 -22.29 -51.11
N ASP A 225 -16.80 -22.79 -49.99
CA ASP A 225 -16.70 -24.15 -49.41
C ASP A 225 -17.06 -25.30 -50.40
N PRO A 226 -17.04 -26.62 -50.04
CA PRO A 226 -16.92 -27.24 -48.70
C PRO A 226 -15.99 -28.47 -48.58
N ALA A 227 -15.87 -29.02 -47.35
CA ALA A 227 -15.99 -30.48 -47.09
C ALA A 227 -16.29 -30.79 -45.61
N GLN A 228 -17.03 -31.86 -45.32
CA GLN A 228 -17.40 -32.33 -43.96
C GLN A 228 -16.87 -33.75 -43.70
N ASN A 229 -16.79 -34.16 -42.43
CA ASN A 229 -17.27 -35.48 -41.96
C ASN A 229 -17.29 -35.57 -40.42
N GLU A 230 -18.19 -36.42 -39.90
CA GLU A 230 -18.40 -36.73 -38.48
C GLU A 230 -17.76 -38.11 -38.12
N VAL A 231 -17.76 -38.48 -36.83
CA VAL A 231 -18.18 -39.81 -36.26
C VAL A 231 -17.59 -40.06 -34.85
N ASP A 232 -18.49 -40.27 -33.87
CA ASP A 232 -18.41 -41.05 -32.60
C ASP A 232 -17.23 -40.92 -31.59
N ALA A 233 -17.36 -41.60 -30.44
CA ALA A 233 -16.43 -41.67 -29.29
C ALA A 233 -16.31 -43.15 -28.80
N GLN A 234 -16.11 -43.61 -27.55
CA GLN A 234 -16.11 -43.15 -26.14
C GLN A 234 -15.59 -44.34 -25.26
N PRO A 235 -15.05 -44.26 -24.02
CA PRO A 235 -14.54 -43.14 -23.16
C PRO A 235 -13.09 -43.36 -22.64
N ASP A 236 -12.68 -42.56 -21.64
CA ASP A 236 -11.74 -42.85 -20.53
C ASP A 236 -10.26 -43.20 -20.79
N ARG A 237 -9.41 -42.15 -20.78
CA ARG A 237 -8.09 -42.18 -20.11
C ARG A 237 -7.65 -40.75 -19.72
N PRO A 238 -7.02 -40.52 -18.55
CA PRO A 238 -6.44 -39.21 -18.24
C PRO A 238 -5.32 -38.83 -19.23
N PRO A 239 -5.27 -37.59 -19.75
CA PRO A 239 -4.33 -37.20 -20.78
C PRO A 239 -2.91 -37.05 -20.23
N THR A 240 -1.97 -37.82 -20.78
CA THR A 240 -0.56 -37.47 -20.74
C THR A 240 -0.33 -36.29 -21.67
N VAL A 241 0.17 -35.16 -21.15
CA VAL A 241 0.42 -33.96 -21.95
C VAL A 241 1.50 -34.25 -22.98
N THR A 242 1.10 -34.29 -24.26
CA THR A 242 2.01 -34.22 -25.41
C THR A 242 1.86 -32.83 -26.01
N GLU A 243 2.96 -32.09 -26.06
CA GLU A 243 3.00 -30.69 -26.48
C GLU A 243 2.80 -30.54 -27.99
N GLN A 244 1.65 -29.99 -28.41
CA GLN A 244 1.46 -29.42 -29.74
C GLN A 244 0.70 -28.10 -29.64
N ALA A 245 1.23 -27.06 -30.28
CA ALA A 245 0.77 -25.69 -30.12
C ALA A 245 -0.36 -25.33 -31.09
N THR A 246 -1.39 -24.66 -30.59
CA THR A 246 -2.34 -23.86 -31.39
C THR A 246 -1.95 -22.39 -31.32
N THR A 247 -1.83 -21.76 -32.48
CA THR A 247 -1.35 -20.38 -32.63
C THR A 247 -2.45 -19.36 -32.32
N VAL A 248 -2.24 -18.52 -31.32
CA VAL A 248 -2.93 -17.22 -31.19
C VAL A 248 -2.05 -16.14 -31.80
N THR A 249 -2.63 -15.25 -32.62
CA THR A 249 -1.91 -14.15 -33.28
C THR A 249 -1.45 -13.10 -32.25
N PRO A 250 -0.16 -12.70 -32.22
CA PRO A 250 0.29 -11.65 -31.31
C PRO A 250 -0.20 -10.27 -31.74
N ASN A 251 -0.51 -9.41 -30.76
CA ASN A 251 -0.13 -8.01 -30.88
C ASN A 251 1.34 -7.91 -30.47
N GLU A 252 2.17 -7.36 -31.34
CA GLU A 252 3.48 -6.81 -30.97
C GLU A 252 3.24 -5.61 -30.02
N ASP A 253 4.11 -5.29 -29.04
CA ASP A 253 5.55 -5.51 -28.97
C ASP A 253 6.01 -5.93 -27.56
N ILE A 254 6.84 -6.97 -27.49
CA ILE A 254 7.92 -7.21 -26.52
C ILE A 254 8.66 -8.48 -26.99
N THR A 255 9.95 -8.38 -27.30
CA THR A 255 10.77 -9.53 -27.75
C THR A 255 11.45 -10.24 -26.58
N ASP A 256 10.66 -10.70 -25.60
CA ASP A 256 11.18 -11.40 -24.41
C ASP A 256 11.60 -12.84 -24.77
N LYS A 257 12.82 -12.95 -25.31
CA LYS A 257 13.43 -14.22 -25.70
C LYS A 257 13.78 -15.02 -24.45
N ALA A 258 12.97 -16.05 -24.17
CA ALA A 258 13.03 -16.85 -22.94
C ALA A 258 14.48 -17.16 -22.48
N LYS A 259 14.78 -16.76 -21.23
CA LYS A 259 16.10 -16.90 -20.62
C LYS A 259 16.54 -18.37 -20.57
N LEU A 260 17.82 -18.62 -20.81
CA LEU A 260 18.40 -19.97 -20.78
C LEU A 260 18.32 -20.54 -19.36
N LYS A 261 18.17 -21.87 -19.25
CA LYS A 261 18.39 -22.53 -17.96
C LYS A 261 19.88 -22.57 -17.64
N ILE A 262 20.21 -22.60 -16.35
CA ILE A 262 21.59 -22.71 -15.86
C ILE A 262 22.21 -24.01 -16.43
N PRO A 263 23.41 -23.96 -17.03
CA PRO A 263 24.10 -25.15 -17.53
C PRO A 263 24.35 -26.18 -16.41
N ASP A 264 24.39 -27.47 -16.75
CA ASP A 264 24.64 -28.53 -15.78
C ASP A 264 26.06 -28.45 -15.17
N GLU A 265 26.26 -29.05 -14.00
CA GLU A 265 27.54 -29.00 -13.29
C GLU A 265 28.73 -29.54 -14.10
N SER A 266 28.53 -30.57 -14.94
CA SER A 266 29.61 -31.13 -15.74
C SER A 266 30.03 -30.17 -16.87
N SER A 267 29.06 -29.54 -17.54
CA SER A 267 29.31 -28.49 -18.53
C SER A 267 29.97 -27.26 -17.90
N GLN A 268 29.54 -26.85 -16.70
CA GLN A 268 30.19 -25.79 -15.93
C GLN A 268 31.65 -26.13 -15.59
N ILE A 269 31.97 -27.36 -15.15
CA ILE A 269 33.34 -27.79 -14.84
C ILE A 269 34.22 -27.78 -16.09
N VAL A 270 33.71 -28.22 -17.24
CA VAL A 270 34.45 -28.20 -18.53
C VAL A 270 34.72 -26.75 -18.96
N ALA A 271 33.71 -25.88 -18.92
CA ALA A 271 33.86 -24.46 -19.19
C ALA A 271 34.86 -23.79 -18.24
N GLN A 272 34.78 -24.07 -16.93
CA GLN A 272 35.68 -23.46 -15.94
C GLN A 272 37.15 -23.83 -16.18
N ARG A 273 37.45 -25.03 -16.67
CA ARG A 273 38.83 -25.38 -17.09
C ARG A 273 39.28 -24.56 -18.28
N LYS A 274 38.47 -24.43 -19.34
CA LYS A 274 38.79 -23.60 -20.52
C LYS A 274 39.06 -22.15 -20.12
N ILE A 275 38.15 -21.54 -19.34
CA ILE A 275 38.26 -20.14 -18.90
C ILE A 275 39.47 -19.92 -17.98
N ARG A 276 39.75 -20.83 -17.03
CA ARG A 276 40.94 -20.76 -16.17
C ARG A 276 42.25 -20.95 -16.95
N GLN A 277 42.26 -21.74 -18.03
CA GLN A 277 43.41 -21.89 -18.92
C GLN A 277 43.61 -20.64 -19.79
N LEU A 278 42.55 -20.07 -20.35
CA LEU A 278 42.59 -18.84 -21.16
C LEU A 278 43.16 -17.65 -20.38
N PHE A 279 42.78 -17.52 -19.10
CA PHE A 279 43.23 -16.44 -18.21
C PHE A 279 44.26 -16.90 -17.16
N GLU A 280 45.02 -17.98 -17.39
CA GLU A 280 45.92 -18.58 -16.38
C GLU A 280 46.85 -17.55 -15.71
N LYS A 281 47.46 -16.68 -16.53
CA LYS A 281 48.35 -15.62 -16.06
C LYS A 281 47.61 -14.61 -15.18
N ASP A 282 46.44 -14.16 -15.60
CA ASP A 282 45.65 -13.20 -14.81
C ASP A 282 45.19 -13.82 -13.49
N PHE A 283 44.70 -15.07 -13.49
CA PHE A 283 44.33 -15.78 -12.26
C PHE A 283 45.52 -15.93 -11.30
N ARG A 284 46.74 -16.16 -11.83
CA ARG A 284 47.97 -16.23 -11.05
C ARG A 284 48.38 -14.88 -10.44
N TYR A 285 48.01 -13.76 -11.04
CA TYR A 285 48.34 -12.41 -10.55
C TYR A 285 47.18 -11.70 -9.80
N ALA A 286 45.97 -12.26 -9.81
CA ALA A 286 44.77 -11.74 -9.12
C ALA A 286 44.79 -11.87 -7.57
N SER A 287 45.95 -11.65 -6.95
CA SER A 287 46.12 -11.67 -5.49
C SER A 287 45.75 -10.34 -4.83
N ARG A 288 45.88 -9.21 -5.53
CA ARG A 288 45.51 -7.86 -5.07
C ARG A 288 44.16 -7.40 -5.63
N THR A 289 43.50 -6.49 -4.93
CA THR A 289 42.20 -5.92 -5.28
C THR A 289 42.13 -5.42 -6.73
N GLU A 290 43.12 -4.65 -7.15
CA GLU A 290 43.17 -4.01 -8.48
C GLU A 290 43.30 -5.07 -9.59
N ALA A 291 44.10 -6.12 -9.34
CA ALA A 291 44.30 -7.23 -10.26
C ALA A 291 43.05 -8.12 -10.36
N LYS A 292 42.30 -8.30 -9.27
CA LYS A 292 41.00 -8.97 -9.28
C LYS A 292 39.96 -8.18 -10.09
N THR A 293 39.84 -6.87 -9.86
CA THR A 293 38.96 -6.00 -10.66
C THR A 293 39.34 -6.03 -12.15
N ALA A 294 40.64 -6.02 -12.48
CA ALA A 294 41.10 -6.11 -13.87
C ALA A 294 40.71 -7.44 -14.55
N LEU A 295 40.87 -8.57 -13.86
CA LEU A 295 40.43 -9.87 -14.39
C LEU A 295 38.89 -10.00 -14.43
N ALA A 296 38.18 -9.48 -13.43
CA ALA A 296 36.72 -9.46 -13.43
C ALA A 296 36.17 -8.70 -14.65
N LYS A 297 36.75 -7.54 -15.01
CA LYS A 297 36.40 -6.80 -16.24
C LYS A 297 36.67 -7.62 -17.50
N LYS A 298 37.82 -8.30 -17.61
CA LYS A 298 38.12 -9.20 -18.75
C LYS A 298 37.10 -10.33 -18.90
N LEU A 299 36.69 -10.95 -17.80
CA LEU A 299 35.72 -12.06 -17.77
C LEU A 299 34.29 -11.59 -18.09
N LEU A 300 33.93 -10.37 -17.65
CA LEU A 300 32.66 -9.74 -18.00
C LEU A 300 32.58 -9.43 -19.51
N GLU A 301 33.62 -8.81 -20.08
CA GLU A 301 33.68 -8.52 -21.53
C GLU A 301 33.75 -9.79 -22.39
N LEU A 302 34.25 -10.92 -21.86
CA LEU A 302 34.10 -12.22 -22.50
C LEU A 302 32.64 -12.70 -22.44
N GLY A 303 32.01 -12.67 -21.27
CA GLY A 303 30.61 -13.10 -21.10
C GLY A 303 29.59 -12.34 -21.95
N LYS A 304 29.82 -11.05 -22.20
CA LYS A 304 29.02 -10.19 -23.10
C LYS A 304 29.05 -10.60 -24.57
N GLN A 305 29.98 -11.48 -24.99
CA GLN A 305 30.09 -11.91 -26.39
C GLN A 305 28.89 -12.79 -26.79
N LYS A 306 28.21 -12.43 -27.89
CA LYS A 306 26.98 -13.10 -28.34
C LYS A 306 27.17 -14.55 -28.76
N ASP A 307 28.31 -14.83 -29.38
CA ASP A 307 28.61 -16.14 -30.01
C ASP A 307 29.38 -17.09 -29.08
N LEU A 308 29.60 -16.69 -27.81
CA LEU A 308 30.21 -17.53 -26.79
C LEU A 308 29.28 -18.67 -26.37
N ASP A 309 29.87 -19.85 -26.15
CA ASP A 309 29.17 -21.04 -25.64
C ASP A 309 28.39 -20.73 -24.33
N PRO A 310 27.15 -21.22 -24.15
CA PRO A 310 26.35 -20.92 -22.97
C PRO A 310 26.99 -21.33 -21.64
N SER A 311 27.82 -22.37 -21.60
CA SER A 311 28.52 -22.79 -20.38
C SER A 311 29.72 -21.88 -20.11
N GLU A 312 30.48 -21.54 -21.15
CA GLU A 312 31.61 -20.61 -21.07
C GLU A 312 31.17 -19.18 -20.71
N ARG A 313 30.02 -18.71 -21.22
CA ARG A 313 29.40 -17.44 -20.80
C ARG A 313 28.99 -17.46 -19.34
N TYR A 314 28.18 -18.45 -18.93
CA TYR A 314 27.69 -18.55 -17.55
C TYR A 314 28.84 -18.55 -16.54
N VAL A 315 29.88 -19.35 -16.81
CA VAL A 315 31.06 -19.44 -15.95
C VAL A 315 31.92 -18.18 -15.99
N SER A 316 32.10 -17.53 -17.15
CA SER A 316 32.85 -16.27 -17.24
C SER A 316 32.20 -15.17 -16.40
N LEU A 317 30.89 -14.97 -16.55
CA LEU A 317 30.15 -13.95 -15.78
C LEU A 317 30.10 -14.28 -14.28
N THR A 318 29.98 -15.56 -13.91
CA THR A 318 30.03 -16.00 -12.50
C THR A 318 31.41 -15.72 -11.89
N LEU A 319 32.50 -16.04 -12.58
CA LEU A 319 33.86 -15.74 -12.13
C LEU A 319 34.16 -14.24 -12.08
N ALA A 320 33.62 -13.44 -13.01
CA ALA A 320 33.70 -11.99 -12.97
C ALA A 320 33.05 -11.42 -11.70
N LYS A 321 31.82 -11.86 -11.43
CA LYS A 321 31.04 -11.53 -10.24
C LYS A 321 31.77 -11.94 -8.94
N GLU A 322 32.35 -13.14 -8.86
CA GLU A 322 33.12 -13.61 -7.70
C GLU A 322 34.39 -12.79 -7.44
N LEU A 323 35.12 -12.44 -8.50
CA LEU A 323 36.33 -11.63 -8.38
C LEU A 323 36.01 -10.19 -7.97
N ALA A 324 34.97 -9.59 -8.55
CA ALA A 324 34.45 -8.29 -8.12
C ALA A 324 33.98 -8.32 -6.64
N ASP A 325 33.24 -9.36 -6.25
CA ASP A 325 32.79 -9.55 -4.86
C ASP A 325 33.96 -9.63 -3.85
N THR A 326 35.07 -10.29 -4.22
CA THR A 326 36.28 -10.38 -3.37
C THR A 326 37.29 -9.24 -3.59
N ALA A 327 36.99 -8.29 -4.47
CA ALA A 327 37.63 -6.98 -4.61
C ALA A 327 36.82 -5.87 -3.92
N ALA A 328 35.56 -6.14 -3.53
CA ALA A 328 34.57 -5.14 -3.09
C ALA A 328 34.24 -4.08 -4.18
N ASP A 329 34.36 -4.47 -5.45
CA ASP A 329 33.88 -3.68 -6.59
C ASP A 329 32.38 -3.93 -6.79
N ASP A 330 31.56 -3.28 -5.96
CA ASP A 330 30.11 -3.48 -5.92
C ASP A 330 29.44 -3.16 -7.27
N GLN A 331 29.94 -2.18 -8.01
CA GLN A 331 29.42 -1.81 -9.33
C GLN A 331 29.68 -2.91 -10.36
N LEU A 332 30.91 -3.43 -10.43
CA LEU A 332 31.26 -4.51 -11.35
C LEU A 332 30.56 -5.83 -11.00
N ALA A 333 30.29 -6.07 -9.71
CA ALA A 333 29.47 -7.19 -9.26
C ALA A 333 28.00 -7.04 -9.71
N GLU A 334 27.39 -5.87 -9.54
CA GLU A 334 26.02 -5.59 -10.02
C GLU A 334 25.93 -5.66 -11.56
N GLU A 335 26.93 -5.18 -12.30
CA GLU A 335 27.01 -5.30 -13.77
C GLU A 335 27.12 -6.77 -14.22
N SER A 336 27.98 -7.56 -13.56
CA SER A 336 28.14 -9.00 -13.87
C SER A 336 26.89 -9.83 -13.57
N VAL A 337 26.14 -9.46 -12.52
CA VAL A 337 24.83 -10.06 -12.21
C VAL A 337 23.76 -9.65 -13.24
N THR A 338 23.81 -8.41 -13.73
CA THR A 338 22.87 -7.90 -14.74
C THR A 338 23.05 -8.62 -16.08
N GLU A 339 24.30 -8.85 -16.52
CA GLU A 339 24.55 -9.64 -17.73
C GLU A 339 24.28 -11.15 -17.50
N LEU A 340 24.43 -11.70 -16.28
CA LEU A 340 23.93 -13.06 -15.99
C LEU A 340 22.41 -13.15 -16.20
N ASP A 341 21.65 -12.20 -15.65
CA ASP A 341 20.19 -12.18 -15.74
C ASP A 341 19.68 -12.07 -17.17
N ARG A 342 20.39 -11.30 -18.01
CA ARG A 342 20.08 -11.13 -19.42
C ARG A 342 20.01 -12.44 -20.20
N TRP A 343 20.86 -13.41 -19.83
CA TRP A 343 21.00 -14.67 -20.55
C TRP A 343 20.40 -15.87 -19.81
N TYR A 344 20.31 -15.85 -18.48
CA TYR A 344 19.96 -17.03 -17.67
C TYR A 344 18.85 -16.77 -16.65
N ASP A 345 18.04 -17.79 -16.40
CA ASP A 345 17.10 -17.86 -15.29
C ASP A 345 17.86 -18.07 -13.97
N VAL A 346 18.35 -16.95 -13.41
CA VAL A 346 19.06 -16.88 -12.12
C VAL A 346 18.28 -16.06 -11.10
N ASP A 347 18.50 -16.32 -9.81
CA ASP A 347 18.07 -15.39 -8.76
C ASP A 347 19.12 -14.28 -8.55
N VAL A 348 18.94 -13.17 -9.27
CA VAL A 348 19.74 -11.96 -9.11
C VAL A 348 19.69 -11.38 -7.70
N PHE A 349 18.56 -11.56 -6.99
CA PHE A 349 18.32 -10.94 -5.70
C PHE A 349 19.09 -11.66 -4.60
N ALA A 350 19.33 -12.97 -4.73
CA ALA A 350 20.27 -13.69 -3.87
C ALA A 350 21.69 -13.08 -3.93
N PHE A 351 22.14 -12.60 -5.10
CA PHE A 351 23.42 -11.89 -5.23
C PHE A 351 23.36 -10.47 -4.66
N LYS A 352 22.33 -9.68 -5.01
CA LYS A 352 22.16 -8.32 -4.46
C LYS A 352 22.08 -8.31 -2.92
N HIS A 353 21.44 -9.31 -2.32
CA HIS A 353 21.44 -9.55 -0.88
C HIS A 353 22.86 -9.70 -0.31
N ALA A 354 23.75 -10.44 -0.98
CA ALA A 354 25.14 -10.60 -0.55
C ALA A 354 25.93 -9.28 -0.60
N ILE A 355 25.73 -8.48 -1.66
CA ILE A 355 26.34 -7.14 -1.82
C ILE A 355 25.87 -6.20 -0.70
N LEU A 356 24.55 -6.14 -0.46
CA LEU A 356 23.96 -5.33 0.62
C LEU A 356 24.48 -5.76 2.02
N ARG A 357 24.72 -7.06 2.25
CA ARG A 357 25.36 -7.56 3.48
C ARG A 357 26.82 -7.12 3.61
N ARG A 358 27.60 -7.12 2.51
CA ARG A 358 28.97 -6.57 2.49
C ARG A 358 28.94 -5.08 2.86
N GLN A 359 28.10 -4.30 2.19
CA GLN A 359 27.93 -2.87 2.44
C GLN A 359 27.55 -2.60 3.90
N PHE A 360 26.53 -3.28 4.44
CA PHE A 360 26.08 -3.08 5.83
C PHE A 360 27.18 -3.35 6.87
N ARG A 361 28.03 -4.36 6.64
CA ARG A 361 29.18 -4.67 7.51
C ARG A 361 30.26 -3.59 7.47
N LEU A 362 30.35 -2.81 6.38
CA LEU A 362 31.35 -1.75 6.19
C LEU A 362 30.83 -0.36 6.63
N THR A 363 29.54 -0.06 6.44
CA THR A 363 28.92 1.22 6.82
C THR A 363 29.06 1.54 8.31
N ARG A 364 29.32 2.81 8.65
CA ARG A 364 29.48 3.30 10.03
C ARG A 364 28.58 4.48 10.40
N GLN A 365 28.12 5.28 9.43
CA GLN A 365 27.39 6.52 9.69
C GLN A 365 25.86 6.34 9.66
N PRO A 366 25.07 6.99 10.53
CA PRO A 366 23.60 6.89 10.57
C PRO A 366 22.91 7.19 9.23
N GLU A 367 23.30 8.26 8.55
CA GLU A 367 22.75 8.66 7.25
C GLU A 367 23.03 7.62 6.16
N ALA A 368 24.24 7.05 6.16
CA ALA A 368 24.62 5.97 5.25
C ALA A 368 23.89 4.65 5.55
N PHE A 369 23.42 4.43 6.78
CA PHE A 369 22.49 3.34 7.07
C PHE A 369 21.08 3.62 6.52
N ALA A 370 20.59 4.87 6.52
CA ALA A 370 19.28 5.19 5.93
C ALA A 370 19.27 4.87 4.42
N LYS A 371 20.19 5.48 3.67
CA LYS A 371 20.37 5.27 2.22
C LYS A 371 20.60 3.80 1.83
N LEU A 372 21.29 3.03 2.68
CA LEU A 372 21.48 1.58 2.45
C LEU A 372 20.22 0.75 2.76
N ALA A 373 19.46 1.11 3.80
CA ALA A 373 18.19 0.48 4.12
C ALA A 373 17.14 0.76 3.02
N GLU A 374 17.11 1.97 2.47
CA GLU A 374 16.31 2.37 1.30
C GLU A 374 16.70 1.55 0.05
N LYS A 375 17.99 1.46 -0.30
CA LYS A 375 18.46 0.59 -1.41
C LYS A 375 18.03 -0.87 -1.19
N ALA A 376 18.13 -1.39 0.03
CA ALA A 376 17.67 -2.73 0.36
C ALA A 376 16.14 -2.87 0.24
N LEU A 377 15.37 -1.88 0.70
CA LEU A 377 13.90 -1.89 0.66
C LEU A 377 13.39 -1.97 -0.78
N GLN A 378 13.93 -1.15 -1.67
CA GLN A 378 13.63 -1.20 -3.11
C GLN A 378 13.93 -2.59 -3.69
N ASN A 379 15.11 -3.16 -3.38
CA ASN A 379 15.48 -4.47 -3.93
C ASN A 379 14.65 -5.63 -3.36
N ALA A 380 14.07 -5.50 -2.17
CA ALA A 380 13.07 -6.46 -1.67
C ALA A 380 11.74 -6.35 -2.42
N GLN A 381 11.30 -5.13 -2.74
CA GLN A 381 10.10 -4.91 -3.57
C GLN A 381 10.30 -5.39 -5.01
N ASP A 382 11.48 -5.17 -5.59
CA ASP A 382 11.85 -5.67 -6.92
C ASP A 382 11.85 -7.22 -6.96
N ALA A 383 12.43 -7.85 -5.93
CA ALA A 383 12.40 -9.31 -5.78
C ALA A 383 10.98 -9.86 -5.68
N LEU A 384 10.09 -9.15 -4.96
CA LEU A 384 8.68 -9.49 -4.84
C LEU A 384 7.92 -9.34 -6.18
N ARG A 385 8.15 -8.25 -6.93
CA ARG A 385 7.60 -8.08 -8.30
C ARG A 385 8.06 -9.22 -9.23
N ALA A 386 9.30 -9.68 -9.07
CA ALA A 386 9.89 -10.80 -9.81
C ALA A 386 9.54 -12.19 -9.25
N ARG A 387 8.59 -12.31 -8.30
CA ARG A 387 8.17 -13.57 -7.63
C ARG A 387 9.32 -14.37 -6.97
N ARG A 388 10.46 -13.74 -6.66
CA ARG A 388 11.59 -14.36 -5.94
C ARG A 388 11.38 -14.21 -4.42
N TYR A 389 10.30 -14.80 -3.90
CA TYR A 389 9.81 -14.59 -2.52
C TYR A 389 10.89 -14.82 -1.44
N GLU A 390 11.73 -15.84 -1.58
CA GLU A 390 12.77 -16.16 -0.60
C GLU A 390 13.83 -15.05 -0.49
N SER A 391 14.27 -14.52 -1.64
CA SER A 391 15.19 -13.39 -1.68
C SER A 391 14.52 -12.07 -1.31
N ALA A 392 13.22 -11.90 -1.58
CA ALA A 392 12.45 -10.76 -1.10
C ALA A 392 12.43 -10.70 0.44
N SER A 393 12.09 -11.81 1.12
CA SER A 393 12.15 -11.91 2.59
C SER A 393 13.56 -11.63 3.12
N LYS A 394 14.58 -12.31 2.58
CA LYS A 394 15.99 -12.15 3.00
C LYS A 394 16.47 -10.69 2.88
N ILE A 395 16.14 -9.99 1.79
CA ILE A 395 16.51 -8.58 1.60
C ILE A 395 15.68 -7.67 2.51
N ALA A 396 14.38 -7.92 2.71
CA ALA A 396 13.55 -7.10 3.60
C ALA A 396 13.99 -7.21 5.07
N ALA A 397 14.34 -8.42 5.53
CA ALA A 397 14.90 -8.65 6.87
C ALA A 397 16.23 -7.90 7.06
N LEU A 398 17.08 -7.88 6.03
CA LEU A 398 18.30 -7.09 6.01
C LEU A 398 18.00 -5.58 6.05
N SER A 399 17.08 -5.09 5.21
CA SER A 399 16.64 -3.69 5.17
C SER A 399 16.16 -3.21 6.54
N GLN A 400 15.29 -3.98 7.20
CA GLN A 400 14.80 -3.71 8.56
C GLN A 400 15.95 -3.71 9.60
N ALA A 401 16.92 -4.62 9.47
CA ALA A 401 18.10 -4.65 10.33
C ALA A 401 19.02 -3.44 10.15
N ILE A 402 19.10 -2.88 8.93
CA ILE A 402 19.84 -1.65 8.62
C ILE A 402 19.08 -0.41 9.12
N ALA A 403 17.75 -0.34 8.95
CA ALA A 403 16.92 0.76 9.45
C ALA A 403 17.02 0.94 10.98
N ARG A 404 17.13 -0.18 11.72
CA ARG A 404 17.44 -0.18 13.17
C ARG A 404 18.79 0.46 13.53
N LYS A 405 19.70 0.70 12.56
CA LYS A 405 20.97 1.43 12.74
C LYS A 405 20.91 2.88 12.27
N SER A 406 20.04 3.24 11.31
CA SER A 406 19.82 4.64 10.94
C SER A 406 19.05 5.42 12.00
N LYS A 407 18.18 4.74 12.76
CA LYS A 407 17.22 5.31 13.73
C LYS A 407 16.14 6.20 13.10
N ASN A 408 15.95 6.14 11.78
CA ASN A 408 14.85 6.84 11.11
C ASN A 408 13.50 6.16 11.47
N PRO A 409 12.53 6.86 12.10
CA PRO A 409 11.28 6.26 12.55
C PRO A 409 10.35 5.88 11.41
N ARG A 410 10.31 6.66 10.32
CA ARG A 410 9.52 6.37 9.11
C ARG A 410 10.02 5.09 8.46
N LEU A 411 11.34 5.03 8.20
CA LEU A 411 11.96 3.87 7.55
C LEU A 411 11.87 2.60 8.40
N LEU A 412 11.86 2.71 9.73
CA LEU A 412 11.62 1.59 10.64
C LEU A 412 10.25 0.93 10.48
N VAL A 413 9.22 1.70 10.11
CA VAL A 413 7.87 1.17 9.83
C VAL A 413 7.78 0.69 8.38
N GLU A 414 8.24 1.47 7.40
CA GLU A 414 8.24 1.09 5.97
C GLU A 414 8.96 -0.25 5.73
N THR A 415 10.15 -0.42 6.30
CA THR A 415 10.92 -1.68 6.19
C THR A 415 10.29 -2.83 6.97
N ARG A 416 9.49 -2.55 8.01
CA ARG A 416 8.74 -3.58 8.72
C ARG A 416 7.55 -4.08 7.92
N VAL A 417 6.73 -3.21 7.33
CA VAL A 417 5.56 -3.62 6.54
C VAL A 417 5.99 -4.53 5.38
N VAL A 418 7.07 -4.17 4.67
CA VAL A 418 7.61 -5.00 3.59
C VAL A 418 8.23 -6.30 4.11
N HIS A 419 8.93 -6.29 5.26
CA HIS A 419 9.45 -7.51 5.88
C HIS A 419 8.33 -8.49 6.28
N ASP A 420 7.35 -8.01 7.05
CA ASP A 420 6.28 -8.85 7.59
C ASP A 420 5.45 -9.45 6.43
N ARG A 421 5.24 -8.71 5.33
CA ARG A 421 4.59 -9.21 4.10
C ARG A 421 5.46 -10.17 3.26
N THR A 422 6.74 -9.86 3.04
CA THR A 422 7.61 -10.73 2.21
C THR A 422 7.95 -12.05 2.91
N GLN A 423 8.01 -12.05 4.25
CA GLN A 423 8.11 -13.28 5.02
C GLN A 423 6.88 -14.18 4.84
N GLN A 424 5.67 -13.62 5.01
CA GLN A 424 4.42 -14.36 4.79
C GLN A 424 4.36 -15.00 3.40
N LEU A 425 4.68 -14.23 2.34
CA LEU A 425 4.63 -14.75 0.97
C LEU A 425 5.72 -15.79 0.67
N GLN A 426 6.86 -15.74 1.38
CA GLN A 426 7.84 -16.83 1.34
C GLN A 426 7.32 -18.10 2.02
N ASP A 427 6.62 -17.98 3.15
CA ASP A 427 6.03 -19.12 3.85
C ASP A 427 4.91 -19.75 2.99
N GLU A 428 4.01 -18.94 2.43
CA GLU A 428 2.97 -19.41 1.49
C GLU A 428 3.58 -20.06 0.22
N SER A 429 4.67 -19.51 -0.32
CA SER A 429 5.37 -20.09 -1.48
C SER A 429 6.09 -21.40 -1.17
N SER A 430 6.66 -21.53 0.03
CA SER A 430 7.27 -22.77 0.54
C SER A 430 6.22 -23.86 0.69
N ASP A 431 5.09 -23.55 1.32
CA ASP A 431 3.99 -24.51 1.51
C ASP A 431 3.36 -24.93 0.17
N ALA A 432 3.20 -24.01 -0.79
CA ALA A 432 2.75 -24.33 -2.14
C ALA A 432 3.73 -25.23 -2.91
N MET A 433 5.05 -25.03 -2.75
CA MET A 433 6.07 -25.91 -3.35
C MET A 433 6.02 -27.32 -2.75
N ASN A 434 5.87 -27.43 -1.42
CA ASN A 434 5.72 -28.70 -0.72
C ASN A 434 4.43 -29.42 -1.14
N ALA A 435 3.31 -28.69 -1.25
CA ALA A 435 2.03 -29.22 -1.72
C ALA A 435 2.10 -29.72 -3.16
N ARG A 436 2.70 -28.96 -4.08
CA ARG A 436 2.92 -29.37 -5.47
C ARG A 436 3.69 -30.70 -5.56
N LYS A 437 4.78 -30.83 -4.80
CA LYS A 437 5.59 -32.05 -4.74
C LYS A 437 4.84 -33.24 -4.13
N LEU A 438 3.95 -33.02 -3.17
CA LEU A 438 3.10 -34.06 -2.62
C LEU A 438 2.10 -34.58 -3.67
N LEU A 439 1.45 -33.67 -4.40
CA LEU A 439 0.46 -33.97 -5.44
C LEU A 439 1.02 -34.77 -6.63
N GLU A 440 2.33 -34.71 -6.91
CA GLU A 440 3.01 -35.61 -7.86
C GLU A 440 2.83 -37.10 -7.52
N THR A 441 2.66 -37.42 -6.24
CA THR A 441 2.48 -38.79 -5.72
C THR A 441 1.09 -39.07 -5.16
N GLN A 442 0.39 -38.04 -4.70
CA GLN A 442 -0.91 -38.12 -4.03
C GLN A 442 -1.87 -37.04 -4.59
N PRO A 443 -2.28 -37.12 -5.87
CA PRO A 443 -3.03 -36.05 -6.55
C PRO A 443 -4.44 -35.80 -5.99
N LEU A 444 -4.93 -36.67 -5.10
CA LEU A 444 -6.21 -36.56 -4.40
C LEU A 444 -6.08 -36.12 -2.92
N ASP A 445 -4.89 -35.70 -2.48
CA ASP A 445 -4.74 -35.05 -1.17
C ASP A 445 -5.42 -33.67 -1.21
N GLY A 446 -6.60 -33.56 -0.60
CA GLY A 446 -7.45 -32.38 -0.70
C GLY A 446 -6.82 -31.15 -0.02
N ARG A 447 -6.06 -31.35 1.06
CA ARG A 447 -5.31 -30.30 1.75
C ARG A 447 -4.16 -29.75 0.90
N ALA A 448 -3.43 -30.60 0.16
CA ALA A 448 -2.38 -30.15 -0.76
C ALA A 448 -2.99 -29.43 -1.97
N ASN A 449 -4.13 -29.91 -2.47
CA ASN A 449 -4.95 -29.21 -3.46
C ASN A 449 -5.40 -27.83 -2.95
N ASP A 450 -5.85 -27.72 -1.70
CA ASP A 450 -6.17 -26.44 -1.04
C ASP A 450 -4.94 -25.51 -1.00
N THR A 451 -3.82 -25.94 -0.42
CA THR A 451 -2.62 -25.10 -0.27
C THR A 451 -2.09 -24.59 -1.60
N LEU A 452 -1.96 -25.46 -2.61
CA LEU A 452 -1.46 -25.06 -3.92
C LEU A 452 -2.47 -24.17 -4.67
N GLY A 453 -3.76 -24.50 -4.62
CA GLY A 453 -4.81 -23.75 -5.29
C GLY A 453 -4.96 -22.31 -4.75
N HIS A 454 -4.86 -22.13 -3.42
CA HIS A 454 -4.90 -20.80 -2.81
C HIS A 454 -3.71 -19.93 -3.22
N PHE A 455 -2.50 -20.50 -3.26
CA PHE A 455 -1.30 -19.77 -3.67
C PHE A 455 -1.41 -19.32 -5.14
N LEU A 456 -1.84 -20.23 -6.02
CA LEU A 456 -2.04 -19.92 -7.44
C LEU A 456 -3.09 -18.81 -7.65
N CYS A 457 -4.30 -18.97 -7.10
CA CYS A 457 -5.37 -17.96 -7.21
C CYS A 457 -5.00 -16.60 -6.60
N PHE A 458 -4.48 -16.58 -5.37
CA PHE A 458 -4.42 -15.36 -4.56
C PHE A 458 -3.03 -14.74 -4.38
N VAL A 459 -1.95 -15.43 -4.80
CA VAL A 459 -0.57 -14.89 -4.77
C VAL A 459 0.03 -14.79 -6.18
N GLU A 460 -0.21 -15.80 -7.03
CA GLU A 460 0.29 -15.81 -8.42
C GLU A 460 -0.72 -15.24 -9.44
N ASN A 461 -1.97 -15.05 -9.04
CA ASN A 461 -3.12 -14.67 -9.89
C ASN A 461 -3.36 -15.64 -11.08
N ASP A 462 -2.94 -16.89 -10.93
CA ASP A 462 -3.23 -18.00 -11.84
C ASP A 462 -4.53 -18.68 -11.41
N TRP A 463 -5.64 -18.15 -11.93
CA TRP A 463 -6.99 -18.65 -11.63
C TRP A 463 -7.32 -19.95 -12.37
N GLU A 464 -6.66 -20.25 -13.49
CA GLU A 464 -6.89 -21.47 -14.26
C GLU A 464 -6.33 -22.69 -13.53
N GLN A 465 -5.04 -22.66 -13.20
CA GLN A 465 -4.44 -23.70 -12.36
C GLN A 465 -4.97 -23.64 -10.93
N GLY A 466 -5.14 -22.44 -10.37
CA GLY A 466 -5.62 -22.27 -9.00
C GLY A 466 -6.98 -22.91 -8.76
N THR A 467 -7.98 -22.63 -9.61
CA THR A 467 -9.27 -23.30 -9.50
C THR A 467 -9.18 -24.81 -9.77
N PHE A 468 -8.28 -25.28 -10.64
CA PHE A 468 -8.07 -26.72 -10.87
C PHE A 468 -7.74 -27.46 -9.57
N TYR A 469 -6.84 -26.93 -8.74
CA TYR A 469 -6.55 -27.53 -7.44
C TYR A 469 -7.67 -27.25 -6.43
N LEU A 470 -8.20 -26.03 -6.34
CA LEU A 470 -9.30 -25.72 -5.39
C LEU A 470 -10.58 -26.54 -5.64
N ALA A 471 -10.88 -26.94 -6.88
CA ALA A 471 -12.00 -27.83 -7.22
C ALA A 471 -11.85 -29.27 -6.68
N ARG A 472 -10.70 -29.58 -6.06
CA ARG A 472 -10.33 -30.84 -5.39
C ARG A 472 -9.98 -30.65 -3.90
N SER A 473 -10.20 -29.44 -3.36
CA SER A 473 -10.13 -29.07 -1.94
C SER A 473 -10.82 -30.07 -1.00
N ASP A 474 -10.33 -30.26 0.22
CA ASP A 474 -11.09 -30.97 1.27
C ASP A 474 -12.19 -30.09 1.86
N HIS A 475 -12.04 -28.77 1.79
CA HIS A 475 -13.00 -27.79 2.28
C HIS A 475 -14.15 -27.56 1.28
N GLU A 476 -15.26 -28.28 1.48
CA GLU A 476 -16.40 -28.37 0.55
C GLU A 476 -16.90 -27.03 -0.03
N GLU A 477 -16.92 -25.94 0.73
CA GLU A 477 -17.38 -24.63 0.20
C GLU A 477 -16.39 -23.99 -0.78
N ILE A 478 -15.08 -24.28 -0.67
CA ILE A 478 -14.03 -23.79 -1.57
C ILE A 478 -14.04 -24.64 -2.84
N LYS A 479 -14.17 -25.97 -2.68
CA LYS A 479 -14.45 -26.93 -3.76
C LYS A 479 -15.66 -26.49 -4.60
N LEU A 480 -16.78 -26.18 -3.97
CA LEU A 480 -18.01 -25.77 -4.67
C LEU A 480 -17.87 -24.41 -5.38
N ALA A 481 -17.19 -23.43 -4.77
CA ALA A 481 -16.92 -22.14 -5.42
C ALA A 481 -16.05 -22.30 -6.67
N ALA A 482 -14.94 -23.03 -6.56
CA ALA A 482 -14.04 -23.29 -7.69
C ALA A 482 -14.70 -24.14 -8.79
N GLN A 483 -15.49 -25.16 -8.44
CA GLN A 483 -16.25 -25.95 -9.41
C GLN A 483 -17.39 -25.18 -10.09
N LEU A 484 -17.98 -24.16 -9.43
CA LEU A 484 -18.97 -23.30 -10.04
C LEU A 484 -18.30 -22.34 -11.04
N GLU A 485 -17.16 -21.77 -10.65
CA GLU A 485 -16.34 -20.89 -11.50
C GLU A 485 -15.85 -21.60 -12.77
N GLN A 486 -15.34 -22.84 -12.65
CA GLN A 486 -14.86 -23.65 -13.78
C GLN A 486 -15.93 -23.99 -14.82
N LYS A 487 -17.20 -24.08 -14.42
CA LYS A 487 -18.24 -24.60 -15.32
C LYS A 487 -18.58 -23.64 -16.46
N GLN A 488 -18.33 -22.33 -16.28
CA GLN A 488 -18.46 -21.17 -17.20
C GLN A 488 -19.76 -21.00 -18.01
N ASN A 489 -20.59 -22.04 -18.16
CA ASN A 489 -21.93 -22.04 -18.74
C ASN A 489 -23.03 -21.60 -17.73
N THR A 490 -22.67 -20.92 -16.64
CA THR A 490 -23.70 -20.27 -15.80
C THR A 490 -24.18 -19.01 -16.50
N THR A 491 -25.48 -18.95 -16.82
CA THR A 491 -26.12 -17.75 -17.38
C THR A 491 -26.19 -16.59 -16.37
N ASP A 492 -25.85 -16.84 -15.10
CA ASP A 492 -25.77 -15.85 -14.04
C ASP A 492 -24.43 -16.00 -13.29
N VAL A 493 -23.48 -15.13 -13.65
CA VAL A 493 -22.16 -15.07 -13.01
C VAL A 493 -22.19 -14.48 -11.60
N SER A 494 -23.30 -13.83 -11.18
CA SER A 494 -23.41 -13.34 -9.80
C SER A 494 -23.43 -14.48 -8.78
N GLN A 495 -23.88 -15.67 -9.17
CA GLN A 495 -23.83 -16.88 -8.34
C GLN A 495 -22.39 -17.34 -8.03
N ILE A 496 -21.43 -17.06 -8.91
CA ILE A 496 -20.00 -17.29 -8.63
C ILE A 496 -19.54 -16.27 -7.57
N GLY A 497 -19.98 -15.02 -7.69
CA GLY A 497 -19.79 -13.97 -6.69
C GLY A 497 -20.32 -14.38 -5.32
N ASP A 498 -21.54 -14.90 -5.25
CA ASP A 498 -22.19 -15.39 -4.03
C ASP A 498 -21.41 -16.51 -3.34
N ALA A 499 -20.89 -17.47 -4.11
CA ALA A 499 -20.10 -18.58 -3.58
C ALA A 499 -18.82 -18.09 -2.90
N TRP A 500 -18.07 -17.19 -3.53
CA TRP A 500 -16.90 -16.55 -2.93
C TRP A 500 -17.27 -15.63 -1.77
N TRP A 501 -18.40 -14.92 -1.85
CA TRP A 501 -18.86 -14.05 -0.77
C TRP A 501 -19.24 -14.83 0.50
N LYS A 502 -19.86 -16.01 0.35
CA LYS A 502 -20.18 -16.91 1.46
C LYS A 502 -18.93 -17.38 2.22
N LEU A 503 -17.82 -17.60 1.50
CA LEU A 503 -16.51 -17.88 2.09
C LEU A 503 -15.96 -16.66 2.85
N ALA A 504 -16.09 -15.46 2.27
CA ALA A 504 -15.71 -14.21 2.94
C ALA A 504 -16.47 -13.95 4.25
N GLU A 505 -17.77 -14.26 4.31
CA GLU A 505 -18.59 -14.07 5.53
C GLU A 505 -18.17 -14.99 6.70
N ARG A 506 -17.33 -16.01 6.44
CA ARG A 506 -16.82 -16.97 7.45
C ARG A 506 -15.32 -16.83 7.72
N ALA A 507 -14.57 -16.36 6.73
CA ALA A 507 -13.15 -16.08 6.87
C ALA A 507 -12.88 -14.84 7.74
N THR A 508 -11.61 -14.65 8.10
CA THR A 508 -11.12 -13.44 8.79
C THR A 508 -9.76 -13.05 8.23
N GLY A 509 -9.32 -11.80 8.47
CA GLY A 509 -8.03 -11.31 7.99
C GLY A 509 -7.91 -11.35 6.48
N GLU A 510 -6.73 -11.69 5.96
CA GLU A 510 -6.48 -11.66 4.51
C GLU A 510 -7.32 -12.67 3.72
N SER A 511 -7.66 -13.84 4.28
CA SER A 511 -8.53 -14.81 3.58
C SER A 511 -9.90 -14.21 3.28
N GLN A 512 -10.46 -13.40 4.20
CA GLN A 512 -11.70 -12.67 3.95
C GLN A 512 -11.54 -11.64 2.83
N GLN A 513 -10.45 -10.86 2.83
CA GLN A 513 -10.14 -9.88 1.79
C GLN A 513 -9.99 -10.54 0.41
N ARG A 514 -9.21 -11.63 0.33
CA ARG A 514 -8.99 -12.47 -0.86
C ARG A 514 -10.32 -12.96 -1.45
N TYR A 515 -11.21 -13.51 -0.62
CA TYR A 515 -12.53 -13.96 -1.06
C TYR A 515 -13.47 -12.81 -1.48
N GLN A 516 -13.46 -11.66 -0.78
CA GLN A 516 -14.23 -10.47 -1.17
C GLN A 516 -13.78 -9.90 -2.51
N GLN A 517 -12.47 -9.92 -2.81
CA GLN A 517 -11.92 -9.50 -4.09
C GLN A 517 -12.39 -10.42 -5.23
N ARG A 518 -12.38 -11.75 -5.04
CA ARG A 518 -12.89 -12.67 -6.07
C ARG A 518 -14.40 -12.57 -6.25
N ALA A 519 -15.15 -12.41 -5.15
CA ALA A 519 -16.59 -12.16 -5.22
C ALA A 519 -16.91 -10.87 -6.02
N ARG A 520 -16.21 -9.78 -5.71
CA ARG A 520 -16.32 -8.50 -6.42
C ARG A 520 -16.03 -8.63 -7.91
N HIS A 521 -14.98 -9.34 -8.31
CA HIS A 521 -14.63 -9.56 -9.72
C HIS A 521 -15.77 -10.20 -10.54
N TRP A 522 -16.54 -11.10 -9.94
CA TRP A 522 -17.71 -11.71 -10.58
C TRP A 522 -18.96 -10.80 -10.52
N TYR A 523 -19.15 -10.08 -9.42
CA TYR A 523 -20.19 -9.04 -9.31
C TYR A 523 -20.01 -7.90 -10.33
N GLU A 524 -18.78 -7.52 -10.66
CA GLU A 524 -18.48 -6.50 -11.68
C GLU A 524 -18.70 -7.01 -13.12
N GLN A 525 -18.73 -8.33 -13.34
CA GLN A 525 -19.08 -8.96 -14.63
C GLN A 525 -20.58 -9.28 -14.78
N ALA A 526 -21.38 -9.15 -13.72
CA ALA A 526 -22.79 -9.52 -13.71
C ALA A 526 -23.67 -8.51 -14.47
N THR A 527 -23.87 -8.75 -15.77
CA THR A 527 -24.76 -7.96 -16.63
C THR A 527 -26.19 -7.98 -16.11
N THR A 528 -26.65 -6.86 -15.54
CA THR A 528 -27.97 -6.73 -14.92
C THR A 528 -28.71 -5.50 -15.43
N THR A 529 -30.04 -5.62 -15.58
CA THR A 529 -30.88 -4.51 -16.02
C THR A 529 -30.88 -3.38 -14.98
N PRO A 530 -30.61 -2.13 -15.37
CA PRO A 530 -30.61 -0.99 -14.45
C PRO A 530 -31.90 -0.84 -13.64
N GLY A 531 -31.77 -0.50 -12.36
CA GLY A 531 -32.87 -0.27 -11.42
C GLY A 531 -33.41 -1.51 -10.70
N THR A 532 -33.04 -2.72 -11.14
CA THR A 532 -33.49 -4.00 -10.54
C THR A 532 -32.99 -4.19 -9.11
N PHE A 533 -33.68 -5.05 -8.34
CA PHE A 533 -33.23 -5.46 -7.01
C PHE A 533 -31.85 -6.14 -7.07
N GLN A 534 -31.64 -7.04 -8.05
CA GLN A 534 -30.35 -7.74 -8.23
C GLN A 534 -29.22 -6.74 -8.50
N GLN A 535 -29.39 -5.75 -9.39
CA GLN A 535 -28.38 -4.70 -9.60
C GLN A 535 -28.08 -3.93 -8.31
N LYS A 536 -29.11 -3.50 -7.56
CA LYS A 536 -28.94 -2.76 -6.29
C LYS A 536 -28.23 -3.60 -5.22
N TRP A 537 -28.51 -4.89 -5.16
CA TRP A 537 -27.88 -5.83 -4.24
C TRP A 537 -26.41 -6.08 -4.60
N ILE A 538 -26.12 -6.34 -5.89
CA ILE A 538 -24.76 -6.49 -6.42
C ILE A 538 -23.94 -5.23 -6.17
N ALA A 539 -24.49 -4.04 -6.43
CA ALA A 539 -23.83 -2.77 -6.13
C ALA A 539 -23.53 -2.61 -4.64
N SER A 540 -24.41 -3.07 -3.75
CA SER A 540 -24.15 -3.08 -2.30
C SER A 540 -23.02 -4.05 -1.91
N ARG A 541 -22.92 -5.23 -2.54
CA ARG A 541 -21.81 -6.17 -2.30
C ARG A 541 -20.47 -5.65 -2.84
N VAL A 542 -20.47 -5.00 -4.02
CA VAL A 542 -19.27 -4.31 -4.55
C VAL A 542 -18.83 -3.18 -3.62
N GLN A 543 -19.78 -2.39 -3.09
CA GLN A 543 -19.48 -1.34 -2.10
C GLN A 543 -18.93 -1.92 -0.79
N GLN A 544 -19.51 -3.01 -0.27
CA GLN A 544 -18.97 -3.71 0.91
C GLN A 544 -17.54 -4.24 0.67
N ALA A 545 -17.23 -4.72 -0.54
CA ALA A 545 -15.88 -5.13 -0.93
C ALA A 545 -14.89 -3.96 -1.06
N LEU A 546 -15.36 -2.76 -1.43
CA LEU A 546 -14.57 -1.52 -1.48
C LEU A 546 -14.32 -0.94 -0.08
N GLU A 547 -15.29 -1.09 0.83
CA GLU A 547 -15.20 -0.58 2.21
C GLU A 547 -14.39 -1.48 3.13
N ALA A 548 -14.25 -2.77 2.80
CA ALA A 548 -13.37 -3.69 3.52
C ALA A 548 -11.93 -3.14 3.65
N PRO A 549 -11.19 -3.42 4.75
CA PRO A 549 -9.78 -3.09 4.83
C PRO A 549 -8.99 -3.96 3.84
N PHE A 550 -8.36 -3.34 2.85
CA PHE A 550 -7.35 -3.96 1.99
C PHE A 550 -6.02 -4.14 2.76
N PRO A 551 -5.03 -4.92 2.25
CA PRO A 551 -3.66 -4.87 2.78
C PRO A 551 -3.14 -3.43 2.86
N ASP A 552 -2.41 -3.14 3.95
CA ASP A 552 -1.88 -1.83 4.40
C ASP A 552 -1.88 -0.72 3.34
N GLN A 553 -3.03 -0.05 3.19
CA GLN A 553 -3.22 0.90 2.11
C GLN A 553 -2.71 2.28 2.52
N LYS A 554 -1.73 2.78 1.75
CA LYS A 554 -1.14 4.12 1.90
C LYS A 554 -2.02 5.18 1.22
N PHE A 555 -2.29 6.27 1.93
CA PHE A 555 -2.96 7.47 1.42
C PHE A 555 -2.13 8.71 1.80
N PHE A 556 -1.69 9.51 0.84
CA PHE A 556 -1.02 10.77 1.16
C PHE A 556 -2.03 11.80 1.70
N LEU A 557 -1.63 12.62 2.66
CA LEU A 557 -2.47 13.73 3.14
C LEU A 557 -2.71 14.79 2.05
N THR A 558 -1.91 14.80 0.99
CA THR A 558 -2.18 15.60 -0.21
C THR A 558 -3.51 15.22 -0.88
N ASP A 559 -3.90 13.96 -0.80
CA ASP A 559 -5.01 13.39 -1.56
C ASP A 559 -6.31 13.36 -0.72
N LEU A 560 -6.18 13.60 0.59
CA LEU A 560 -7.31 13.75 1.51
C LEU A 560 -7.85 15.20 1.50
N PRO A 561 -9.15 15.40 1.83
CA PRO A 561 -9.72 16.73 1.98
C PRO A 561 -9.30 17.37 3.30
N GLU A 562 -8.68 18.55 3.18
CA GLU A 562 -8.31 19.44 4.27
C GLU A 562 -9.49 20.34 4.71
N PHE A 563 -9.50 20.73 5.98
CA PHE A 563 -10.43 21.72 6.54
C PHE A 563 -9.78 22.57 7.63
N ASP A 564 -10.50 23.60 8.11
CA ASP A 564 -10.10 24.47 9.24
C ASP A 564 -8.69 25.09 9.07
N LEU A 565 -8.37 25.50 7.83
CA LEU A 565 -7.07 26.05 7.46
C LEU A 565 -6.76 27.36 8.19
N ILE A 566 -5.51 27.50 8.66
CA ILE A 566 -4.91 28.81 8.99
C ILE A 566 -3.78 29.02 7.98
N LEU A 567 -3.98 30.01 7.10
CA LEU A 567 -3.04 30.33 6.03
C LEU A 567 -1.94 31.25 6.54
N GLY A 568 -0.69 30.98 6.13
CA GLY A 568 0.41 31.92 6.25
C GLY A 568 0.64 32.70 4.95
N PRO A 569 1.73 33.48 4.85
CA PRO A 569 1.95 34.45 3.77
C PRO A 569 1.97 33.86 2.35
N TRP A 570 2.32 32.58 2.21
CA TRP A 570 2.38 31.89 0.92
C TRP A 570 1.12 31.04 0.62
N GLY A 571 0.12 31.09 1.51
CA GLY A 571 -1.03 30.18 1.48
C GLY A 571 -0.67 28.75 1.90
N PHE A 572 -1.61 27.84 1.65
CA PHE A 572 -1.46 26.40 1.85
C PHE A 572 -1.38 25.71 0.49
N ALA A 573 -0.53 24.70 0.32
CA ALA A 573 -0.46 23.93 -0.92
C ALA A 573 -0.14 22.44 -0.71
N LYS A 574 -0.61 21.63 -1.67
CA LYS A 574 -0.45 20.17 -1.73
C LYS A 574 0.30 19.79 -3.02
N HIS A 575 0.69 18.52 -3.13
CA HIS A 575 1.38 17.95 -4.29
C HIS A 575 2.69 18.70 -4.64
N GLY A 576 3.56 18.82 -3.64
CA GLY A 576 4.96 19.22 -3.83
C GLY A 576 5.22 20.71 -4.01
N LYS A 577 4.26 21.60 -3.72
CA LYS A 577 4.42 23.05 -3.87
C LYS A 577 4.62 23.75 -2.53
N LYS A 578 5.53 24.74 -2.46
CA LYS A 578 5.86 25.48 -1.22
C LYS A 578 4.71 26.35 -0.69
N GLY A 579 3.80 26.79 -1.55
CA GLY A 579 2.57 27.52 -1.17
C GLY A 579 1.69 27.83 -2.39
N ALA A 580 0.42 28.19 -2.15
CA ALA A 580 -0.51 28.56 -3.22
C ALA A 580 -0.08 29.83 -3.97
N TYR A 581 0.52 30.78 -3.26
CA TYR A 581 1.05 32.04 -3.81
C TYR A 581 2.56 31.97 -4.10
N HIS A 582 3.19 30.82 -3.84
CA HIS A 582 4.60 30.56 -4.12
C HIS A 582 4.74 29.12 -4.67
N PRO A 583 4.28 28.85 -5.89
CA PRO A 583 4.02 27.49 -6.41
C PRO A 583 5.28 26.69 -6.78
N ASP A 584 6.47 27.19 -6.43
CA ASP A 584 7.76 26.51 -6.50
C ASP A 584 7.71 25.05 -5.99
N PRO A 585 8.46 24.13 -6.60
CA PRO A 585 8.62 22.78 -6.10
C PRO A 585 9.35 22.75 -4.75
N ILE A 586 8.90 21.88 -3.84
CA ILE A 586 9.56 21.53 -2.59
C ILE A 586 10.78 20.67 -2.95
N MET A 587 11.98 21.24 -2.77
CA MET A 587 13.25 20.59 -3.08
C MET A 587 13.99 20.23 -1.79
N VAL A 588 14.37 18.96 -1.66
CA VAL A 588 15.13 18.40 -0.54
C VAL A 588 16.35 17.65 -1.09
N HIS A 589 17.55 18.10 -0.72
CA HIS A 589 18.85 17.62 -1.21
C HIS A 589 18.97 17.53 -2.75
N GLY A 590 18.25 18.39 -3.48
CA GLY A 590 18.19 18.40 -4.95
C GLY A 590 17.10 17.51 -5.56
N SER A 591 16.41 16.69 -4.75
CA SER A 591 15.25 15.89 -5.17
C SER A 591 13.94 16.64 -4.97
N HIS A 592 12.96 16.42 -5.84
CA HIS A 592 11.61 16.95 -5.72
C HIS A 592 10.77 16.08 -4.76
N VAL A 593 10.00 16.70 -3.88
CA VAL A 593 9.11 16.03 -2.92
C VAL A 593 7.67 16.06 -3.46
N GLU A 594 7.33 15.08 -4.30
CA GLU A 594 6.08 15.07 -5.08
C GLU A 594 4.80 15.19 -4.24
N ASN A 595 4.77 14.57 -3.05
CA ASN A 595 3.59 14.56 -2.18
C ASN A 595 3.79 15.47 -0.96
N GLY A 596 4.67 16.47 -1.09
CA GLY A 596 4.92 17.46 -0.05
C GLY A 596 3.75 18.43 0.15
N ILE A 597 3.67 19.01 1.34
CA ILE A 597 2.67 20.02 1.72
C ILE A 597 3.37 21.30 2.16
N GLY A 598 3.11 22.40 1.46
CA GLY A 598 3.64 23.74 1.74
C GLY A 598 2.81 24.47 2.79
N MET A 599 3.44 24.84 3.90
CA MET A 599 2.81 25.49 5.06
C MET A 599 3.72 26.55 5.68
N HIS A 600 4.19 27.52 4.89
CA HIS A 600 5.00 28.64 5.38
C HIS A 600 4.23 29.41 6.47
N PRO A 601 4.72 29.51 7.72
CA PRO A 601 4.05 30.22 8.80
C PRO A 601 4.13 31.75 8.61
N PRO A 602 3.20 32.53 9.19
CA PRO A 602 3.38 33.96 9.41
C PRO A 602 4.40 34.21 10.54
N GLY A 603 5.08 35.35 10.50
CA GLY A 603 5.99 35.75 11.57
C GLY A 603 5.26 35.99 12.89
N GLY A 604 5.80 35.48 13.99
CA GLY A 604 5.16 35.53 15.33
C GLY A 604 3.88 34.70 15.44
N GLY A 605 3.61 33.76 14.52
CA GLY A 605 2.36 33.01 14.43
C GLY A 605 2.53 31.59 13.91
N HIS A 606 1.45 31.02 13.37
CA HIS A 606 1.42 29.65 12.87
C HIS A 606 0.49 29.48 11.65
N SER A 607 0.76 28.45 10.84
CA SER A 607 -0.16 27.93 9.83
C SER A 607 -0.67 26.55 10.27
N ARG A 608 -1.87 26.17 9.81
CA ARG A 608 -2.58 24.95 10.23
C ARG A 608 -3.37 24.33 9.08
N ALA A 609 -3.44 23.00 9.05
CA ALA A 609 -4.41 22.25 8.25
C ALA A 609 -4.96 21.06 9.06
N ARG A 610 -6.26 20.78 8.94
CA ARG A 610 -6.91 19.64 9.60
C ARG A 610 -7.46 18.64 8.58
N TYR A 611 -7.54 17.37 8.96
CA TYR A 611 -8.05 16.26 8.14
C TYR A 611 -8.98 15.38 8.98
N ASN A 612 -10.12 14.98 8.40
CA ASN A 612 -11.00 14.00 9.03
C ASN A 612 -10.52 12.60 8.66
N LEU A 613 -10.15 11.81 9.67
CA LEU A 613 -9.63 10.46 9.55
C LEU A 613 -10.68 9.38 9.85
N GLY A 614 -11.77 9.71 10.56
CA GLY A 614 -12.91 8.81 10.79
C GLY A 614 -12.60 7.53 11.57
N GLY A 615 -11.52 7.52 12.37
CA GLY A 615 -10.99 6.31 13.02
C GLY A 615 -10.37 5.26 12.08
N LYS A 616 -10.19 5.56 10.78
CA LYS A 616 -9.95 4.55 9.73
C LYS A 616 -8.49 4.15 9.53
N PHE A 617 -7.54 4.78 10.23
CA PHE A 617 -6.10 4.66 9.96
C PHE A 617 -5.32 4.21 11.19
N GLY A 618 -4.19 3.54 10.97
CA GLY A 618 -3.37 2.97 12.04
C GLY A 618 -2.11 3.78 12.36
N THR A 619 -1.35 4.12 11.32
CA THR A 619 -0.07 4.84 11.48
C THR A 619 0.02 6.02 10.50
N LEU A 620 0.50 7.17 10.98
CA LEU A 620 0.84 8.38 10.23
C LEU A 620 2.36 8.49 10.10
N LEU A 621 2.87 8.73 8.90
CA LEU A 621 4.29 8.83 8.57
C LEU A 621 4.57 10.05 7.70
N GLY A 622 5.83 10.48 7.65
CA GLY A 622 6.29 11.61 6.84
C GLY A 622 7.51 12.27 7.49
N GLY A 623 7.86 13.47 7.04
CA GLY A 623 8.88 14.30 7.68
C GLY A 623 8.53 15.80 7.67
N ALA A 624 9.36 16.59 8.34
CA ALA A 624 9.27 18.05 8.40
C ALA A 624 10.59 18.70 7.98
N VAL A 625 10.56 19.76 7.17
CA VAL A 625 11.76 20.42 6.62
C VAL A 625 11.56 21.91 6.34
N LEU A 626 12.62 22.70 6.50
CA LEU A 626 12.73 24.02 5.86
C LEU A 626 13.27 23.89 4.42
N ALA A 627 12.37 23.96 3.43
CA ALA A 627 12.68 23.82 1.99
C ALA A 627 13.29 25.10 1.36
N ALA A 628 14.19 25.75 2.09
CA ALA A 628 15.04 26.84 1.61
C ALA A 628 16.33 26.30 0.96
N ALA A 629 17.13 27.19 0.35
CA ALA A 629 18.36 26.79 -0.33
C ALA A 629 19.36 26.11 0.62
N ALA A 630 20.11 25.12 0.14
CA ALA A 630 21.11 24.42 0.95
C ALA A 630 22.16 25.38 1.52
N GLY A 631 22.49 25.23 2.81
CA GLY A 631 23.41 26.12 3.52
C GLY A 631 22.80 27.45 3.98
N SER A 632 21.54 27.76 3.64
CA SER A 632 20.81 28.91 4.19
C SER A 632 20.11 28.57 5.52
N SER A 633 19.71 29.61 6.25
CA SER A 633 18.95 29.50 7.50
C SER A 633 17.71 30.39 7.47
N GLY A 634 16.64 29.98 8.14
CA GLY A 634 15.50 30.83 8.45
C GLY A 634 15.87 31.92 9.46
N GLU A 635 15.17 33.06 9.41
CA GLU A 635 15.34 34.17 10.37
C GLU A 635 15.01 33.73 11.81
N SER A 636 13.97 32.92 11.99
CA SER A 636 13.59 32.32 13.28
C SER A 636 13.53 30.79 13.19
N PRO A 637 13.73 30.07 14.30
CA PRO A 637 13.56 28.61 14.32
C PRO A 637 12.06 28.23 14.25
N VAL A 638 11.67 27.53 13.19
CA VAL A 638 10.30 27.01 12.99
C VAL A 638 10.12 25.69 13.74
N THR A 639 8.95 25.51 14.36
CA THR A 639 8.58 24.24 15.01
C THR A 639 7.35 23.65 14.32
N PHE A 640 7.43 22.36 13.96
CA PHE A 640 6.35 21.58 13.37
C PHE A 640 5.68 20.76 14.48
N SER A 641 4.35 20.63 14.45
CA SER A 641 3.59 19.85 15.43
C SER A 641 2.44 19.10 14.77
N ILE A 642 2.19 17.90 15.29
CA ILE A 642 1.10 17.01 14.90
C ILE A 642 0.21 16.80 16.12
N ILE A 643 -1.05 17.19 15.99
CA ILE A 643 -2.07 17.16 17.04
C ILE A 643 -3.21 16.27 16.53
N ALA A 644 -3.77 15.41 17.37
CA ALA A 644 -4.91 14.56 17.05
C ALA A 644 -5.95 14.65 18.16
N ASP A 645 -7.20 14.94 17.81
CA ASP A 645 -8.32 15.08 18.77
C ASP A 645 -7.97 15.98 19.98
N ASN A 646 -7.34 17.12 19.66
CA ASN A 646 -6.78 18.11 20.59
C ASN A 646 -5.60 17.64 21.48
N ARG A 647 -5.12 16.39 21.36
CA ARG A 647 -3.90 15.90 22.00
C ARG A 647 -2.68 16.08 21.10
N LEU A 648 -1.63 16.73 21.60
CA LEU A 648 -0.34 16.76 20.92
C LEU A 648 0.24 15.33 20.83
N LEU A 649 0.59 14.87 19.63
CA LEU A 649 1.19 13.56 19.39
C LEU A 649 2.70 13.64 19.13
N TRP A 650 3.14 14.67 18.41
CA TRP A 650 4.54 14.86 18.03
C TRP A 650 4.85 16.33 17.79
N THR A 651 6.10 16.70 18.05
CA THR A 651 6.67 18.02 17.76
C THR A 651 8.12 17.84 17.29
N SER A 652 8.51 18.55 16.23
CA SER A 652 9.89 18.58 15.75
C SER A 652 10.80 19.29 16.74
N LYS A 653 12.12 19.16 16.58
CA LYS A 653 13.05 20.16 17.10
C LYS A 653 12.77 21.50 16.41
N PRO A 654 13.10 22.64 17.03
CA PRO A 654 13.07 23.93 16.35
C PRO A 654 14.09 23.93 15.20
N GLN A 655 13.62 23.91 13.96
CA GLN A 655 14.43 23.88 12.75
C GLN A 655 14.75 25.31 12.31
N GLN A 656 16.03 25.62 12.10
CA GLN A 656 16.45 26.91 11.54
C GLN A 656 17.38 26.76 10.34
N ALA A 657 18.23 25.72 10.31
CA ALA A 657 18.98 25.36 9.10
C ALA A 657 18.03 24.80 8.03
N ALA A 658 18.24 25.21 6.78
CA ALA A 658 17.52 24.66 5.63
C ALA A 658 17.89 23.18 5.39
N GLN A 659 17.03 22.47 4.65
CA GLN A 659 17.26 21.11 4.15
C GLN A 659 17.38 20.01 5.22
N GLN A 660 17.29 20.31 6.52
CA GLN A 660 17.26 19.29 7.58
C GLN A 660 15.86 18.67 7.70
N VAL A 661 15.70 17.43 7.21
CA VAL A 661 14.47 16.65 7.42
C VAL A 661 14.46 16.05 8.83
N GLU A 662 13.31 16.10 9.50
CA GLU A 662 13.03 15.32 10.71
C GLU A 662 11.80 14.42 10.45
N ASP A 663 12.04 13.12 10.27
CA ASP A 663 11.00 12.11 10.04
C ASP A 663 10.21 11.75 11.29
N PHE A 664 8.95 11.33 11.10
CA PHE A 664 8.06 10.81 12.12
C PHE A 664 7.34 9.54 11.66
N ALA A 665 6.96 8.71 12.64
CA ALA A 665 5.99 7.63 12.50
C ALA A 665 5.18 7.56 13.81
N ILE A 666 3.86 7.65 13.71
CA ILE A 666 2.96 7.96 14.84
C ILE A 666 1.75 7.02 14.80
N ASP A 667 1.47 6.32 15.90
CA ASP A 667 0.24 5.56 16.11
C ASP A 667 -0.95 6.53 16.22
N ILE A 668 -1.88 6.42 15.27
CA ILE A 668 -3.08 7.26 15.13
C ILE A 668 -4.37 6.42 15.09
N ARG A 669 -4.33 5.21 15.64
CA ARG A 669 -5.54 4.39 15.79
C ARG A 669 -6.60 5.12 16.61
N ASP A 670 -7.84 4.94 16.19
CA ASP A 670 -9.02 5.54 16.79
C ASP A 670 -9.05 7.09 16.73
N VAL A 671 -8.21 7.73 15.90
CA VAL A 671 -8.20 9.19 15.69
C VAL A 671 -9.29 9.64 14.71
N GLU A 672 -10.07 10.64 15.11
CA GLU A 672 -11.12 11.25 14.30
C GLU A 672 -10.61 12.46 13.52
N ILE A 673 -9.92 13.40 14.18
CA ILE A 673 -9.40 14.64 13.58
C ILE A 673 -7.89 14.75 13.77
N LEU A 674 -7.16 14.79 12.65
CA LEU A 674 -5.73 15.10 12.59
C LEU A 674 -5.50 16.58 12.28
N GLU A 675 -4.51 17.18 12.90
CA GLU A 675 -4.03 18.55 12.63
C GLU A 675 -2.51 18.57 12.40
N LEU A 676 -2.10 19.16 11.28
CA LEU A 676 -0.73 19.60 11.04
C LEU A 676 -0.61 21.09 11.37
N ARG A 677 0.46 21.47 12.09
CA ARG A 677 0.75 22.87 12.45
C ARG A 677 2.23 23.23 12.25
N THR A 678 2.50 24.40 11.67
CA THR A 678 3.84 24.99 11.55
C THR A 678 3.88 26.33 12.28
N THR A 679 4.85 26.55 13.17
CA THR A 679 4.89 27.72 14.08
C THR A 679 6.22 28.46 13.97
N CYS A 680 6.19 29.79 13.83
CA CYS A 680 7.37 30.66 13.76
C CYS A 680 7.30 31.72 14.87
N PRO A 681 8.23 31.72 15.86
CA PRO A 681 8.13 32.58 17.04
C PRO A 681 8.53 34.05 16.79
N GLY A 682 9.26 34.32 15.70
CA GLY A 682 9.72 35.66 15.31
C GLY A 682 9.51 35.90 13.81
N GLY A 683 10.35 36.75 13.20
CA GLY A 683 10.30 36.99 11.76
C GLY A 683 10.53 35.71 10.94
N ALA A 684 9.78 35.59 9.85
CA ALA A 684 9.65 34.36 9.06
C ALA A 684 10.41 34.39 7.73
N ASN A 685 11.37 35.29 7.53
CA ASN A 685 12.14 35.31 6.28
C ASN A 685 12.94 34.01 6.11
N ASN A 686 12.96 33.47 4.89
CA ASN A 686 13.57 32.19 4.52
C ASN A 686 13.03 30.95 5.31
N CYS A 687 11.90 31.09 6.02
CA CYS A 687 11.32 30.03 6.85
C CYS A 687 10.35 29.13 6.06
N HIS A 688 10.82 28.55 4.95
CA HIS A 688 10.04 27.83 3.96
C HIS A 688 9.54 26.44 4.45
N ALA A 689 8.69 26.44 5.47
CA ALA A 689 8.25 25.25 6.18
C ALA A 689 7.36 24.34 5.32
N CYS A 690 7.80 23.10 5.14
CA CYS A 690 7.14 22.09 4.32
C CYS A 690 7.10 20.74 5.04
N TRP A 691 6.05 19.96 4.81
CA TRP A 691 5.97 18.55 5.19
C TRP A 691 6.44 17.68 4.03
N VAL A 692 7.26 16.68 4.33
CA VAL A 692 7.87 15.76 3.37
C VAL A 692 7.02 14.50 3.27
N ASP A 693 6.34 14.32 2.14
CA ASP A 693 5.48 13.19 1.81
C ASP A 693 4.62 12.65 2.99
N PRO A 694 3.83 13.47 3.70
CA PRO A 694 3.03 12.98 4.82
C PRO A 694 1.90 12.05 4.34
N TYR A 695 1.81 10.86 4.92
CA TYR A 695 0.82 9.84 4.54
C TYR A 695 0.35 9.00 5.72
N VAL A 696 -0.86 8.46 5.62
CA VAL A 696 -1.46 7.53 6.58
C VAL A 696 -1.56 6.12 6.00
N ILE A 697 -1.44 5.10 6.84
CA ILE A 697 -1.65 3.69 6.50
C ILE A 697 -2.98 3.24 7.11
N ARG A 698 -3.86 2.69 6.27
CA ARG A 698 -5.05 1.93 6.70
C ARG A 698 -4.65 0.48 6.92
N GLU A 699 -4.44 0.11 8.19
CA GLU A 699 -3.89 -1.20 8.56
C GLU A 699 -4.83 -2.37 8.19
N GLY A 700 -4.32 -3.31 7.41
CA GLY A 700 -5.08 -4.35 6.71
C GLY A 700 -5.48 -5.54 7.56
N GLY A 701 -6.26 -5.30 8.62
CA GLY A 701 -6.85 -6.36 9.45
C GLY A 701 -5.94 -6.94 10.54
N LEU A 702 -4.68 -6.48 10.65
CA LEU A 702 -3.81 -6.75 11.82
C LEU A 702 -4.20 -5.96 13.08
N VAL A 703 -5.48 -5.58 13.20
CA VAL A 703 -6.09 -5.03 14.41
C VAL A 703 -6.15 -6.13 15.47
N ARG A 704 -5.03 -6.31 16.17
CA ARG A 704 -5.03 -6.80 17.55
C ARG A 704 -5.86 -5.81 18.36
N ARG A 705 -7.17 -6.07 18.46
CA ARG A 705 -8.03 -5.51 19.51
C ARG A 705 -7.27 -5.71 20.82
N LYS A 706 -7.06 -4.62 21.58
CA LYS A 706 -6.50 -4.73 22.92
C LYS A 706 -7.44 -5.61 23.76
N ARG A 707 -6.84 -6.42 24.63
CA ARG A 707 -7.57 -7.06 25.74
C ARG A 707 -7.98 -6.00 26.75
#